data_AF-A0A182UH83-F1
#
_entry.id   AF-A0A182UH83-F1
#
_cell.length_a   1.000
_cell.length_b   1.000
_cell.length_c   1.000
_cell.angle_alpha   90.00
_cell.angle_beta   90.00
_cell.angle_gamma   90.00
#
_symmetry.space_group_name_H-M   'P 1'
#
loop_
_entity.id
_entity.type
_entity.pdbx_description
1 polymer ?
#
loop_
_entity_poly.entity_id
_entity_poly.type
_entity_poly.pdbx_seq_one_letter_code
_entity_poly.pdbx_strand_id
1 'polypeptide(L)'
;MDSKEFRRRGTEMVEYICNYLETLEQRRVTPCVEPGYLKHQLPDEAPEEPEPWEKIMQDVEDKIMPGVTHWQHPRFHAYFPSGNSFPSILGDMLSDGIGCIGFSWAASPACTELETIVLDWLGKAIGLPDSFLALKPGSRGGGVIQTSASECVLVTMLAARAQAIKYLKQQHPFVEEGHLLSKLMAYCSKEAHSCVEKAAMISFVKLRILEPDEKCCLRADTLIKAMEEDEQQGLIPFFVSTTLGTTGSCAFDDLAEIGQALQRFPSVWLHVDAAYAGNAFICPELKYLLKGIQYADSFNTNPNKWLLTNFDCSTLWVRDRIRLTSALVVDPLYLQHGYTDSAIDYRHWGVPLSRRFRSLKLWFVLRSYGISGLQAYIRHHIELAKRFEALVLKDSRFEVCNEVRLGLVCFRLKGTDRINEKLLSSINASGKLHMVPASVNDTYVIRFCAVAQNAKVEDIDYAWDVITDFASEILEKEQADEVSEIVDRRKTHTLAQKRSFFVRMVSDPKIYNPAINKAQTPHRMSTELTSPGHDGTVVKVQSPKTPGSATWISWPLAFLFASTDDGTKNDVTLRFRHLDTMMRLSASRRNSATGGSSPSPEAENGITLLKSPKKSPILMRKRGSSPNPPPTVVGANNGSAK
;
A
#
# COMPACT_ATOMS: atom_id res chain seq x y z
N MET A 1 14.72 34.19 8.60
CA MET A 1 15.89 33.82 7.76
C MET A 1 15.87 34.67 6.50
N ASP A 2 16.99 35.30 6.13
CA ASP A 2 17.14 36.07 4.87
C ASP A 2 17.94 35.27 3.82
N SER A 3 18.27 35.87 2.67
CA SER A 3 18.98 35.17 1.58
C SER A 3 20.44 34.83 1.90
N LYS A 4 21.12 35.62 2.75
CA LYS A 4 22.50 35.35 3.18
C LYS A 4 22.52 34.14 4.11
N GLU A 5 21.61 34.14 5.08
CA GLU A 5 21.45 33.03 6.00
C GLU A 5 20.99 31.77 5.26
N PHE A 6 20.02 31.87 4.34
CA PHE A 6 19.59 30.74 3.50
C PHE A 6 20.75 30.12 2.72
N ARG A 7 21.63 30.93 2.11
CA ARG A 7 22.82 30.41 1.41
C ARG A 7 23.70 29.59 2.33
N ARG A 8 23.96 30.10 3.54
CA ARG A 8 24.79 29.42 4.53
C ARG A 8 24.14 28.12 5.00
N ARG A 9 22.86 28.16 5.42
CA ARG A 9 22.12 26.99 5.90
C ARG A 9 21.86 25.96 4.81
N GLY A 10 21.63 26.40 3.58
CA GLY A 10 21.53 25.52 2.42
C GLY A 10 22.83 24.77 2.17
N THR A 11 23.98 25.43 2.33
CA THR A 11 25.30 24.77 2.23
C THR A 11 25.48 23.75 3.35
N GLU A 12 25.19 24.13 4.60
CA GLU A 12 25.25 23.22 5.76
C GLU A 12 24.33 22.00 5.57
N MET A 13 23.14 22.18 4.99
CA MET A 13 22.20 21.09 4.72
C MET A 13 22.71 20.13 3.63
N VAL A 14 23.36 20.65 2.58
CA VAL A 14 23.98 19.81 1.54
C VAL A 14 25.07 18.93 2.16
N GLU A 15 25.97 19.52 2.96
CA GLU A 15 27.01 18.77 3.68
C GLU A 15 26.42 17.73 4.63
N TYR A 16 25.36 18.09 5.37
CA TYR A 16 24.65 17.17 6.24
C TYR A 16 24.08 15.96 5.48
N ILE A 17 23.40 16.20 4.34
CA ILE A 17 22.82 15.12 3.52
C ILE A 17 23.91 14.21 2.95
N CYS A 18 25.02 14.78 2.47
CA CYS A 18 26.17 14.01 1.98
C CYS A 18 26.73 13.11 3.08
N ASN A 19 27.06 13.69 4.24
CA ASN A 19 27.55 12.93 5.39
C ASN A 19 26.56 11.83 5.82
N TYR A 20 25.27 12.16 5.92
CA TYR A 20 24.22 11.20 6.29
C TYR A 20 24.16 9.99 5.35
N LEU A 21 24.24 10.21 4.02
CA LEU A 21 24.19 9.12 3.05
C LEU A 21 25.49 8.31 3.00
N GLU A 22 26.64 8.96 3.18
CA GLU A 22 27.96 8.30 3.16
C GLU A 22 28.21 7.46 4.42
N THR A 23 27.71 7.89 5.58
CA THR A 23 27.88 7.17 6.86
C THR A 23 26.66 6.37 7.28
N LEU A 24 25.70 6.15 6.37
CA LEU A 24 24.39 5.59 6.71
C LEU A 24 24.49 4.20 7.36
N GLU A 25 25.48 3.40 6.97
CA GLU A 25 25.76 2.05 7.50
C GLU A 25 26.09 1.99 9.00
N GLN A 26 26.47 3.14 9.59
CA GLN A 26 26.76 3.27 11.01
C GLN A 26 25.48 3.41 11.84
N ARG A 27 24.34 3.73 11.20
CA ARG A 27 23.04 3.85 11.86
C ARG A 27 22.33 2.49 11.91
N ARG A 28 21.39 2.35 12.85
CA ARG A 28 20.52 1.18 12.94
C ARG A 28 19.41 1.32 11.89
N VAL A 29 19.23 0.33 11.02
CA VAL A 29 18.29 0.42 9.87
C VAL A 29 16.84 0.72 10.26
N THR A 30 16.38 0.17 11.39
CA THR A 30 15.07 0.43 12.00
C THR A 30 15.22 1.07 13.37
N PRO A 31 14.34 2.02 13.72
CA PRO A 31 14.41 2.71 14.99
C PRO A 31 14.09 1.76 16.16
N CYS A 32 14.60 2.08 17.35
CA CYS A 32 14.33 1.34 18.59
C CYS A 32 13.46 2.21 19.52
N VAL A 33 12.27 2.57 19.04
CA VAL A 33 11.33 3.46 19.73
C VAL A 33 9.92 2.88 19.72
N GLU A 34 9.11 3.30 20.70
CA GLU A 34 7.71 2.89 20.81
C GLU A 34 6.75 3.95 20.24
N PRO A 35 5.52 3.57 19.83
CA PRO A 35 4.50 4.53 19.40
C PRO A 35 4.27 5.63 20.44
N GLY A 36 4.40 6.88 20.00
CA GLY A 36 4.23 8.07 20.85
C GLY A 36 5.53 8.66 21.42
N TYR A 37 6.70 8.05 21.20
CA TYR A 37 7.98 8.51 21.77
C TYR A 37 8.25 10.01 21.54
N LEU A 38 8.02 10.52 20.31
CA LEU A 38 8.38 11.88 19.91
C LEU A 38 7.56 12.94 20.65
N LYS A 39 6.31 12.63 21.02
CA LYS A 39 5.44 13.56 21.75
C LYS A 39 6.06 13.99 23.07
N HIS A 40 6.79 13.09 23.73
CA HIS A 40 7.44 13.37 25.01
C HIS A 40 8.77 14.14 24.87
N GLN A 41 9.26 14.34 23.65
CA GLN A 41 10.53 15.04 23.36
C GLN A 41 10.33 16.45 22.77
N LEU A 42 9.11 16.76 22.34
CA LEU A 42 8.76 18.05 21.75
C LEU A 42 7.89 18.88 22.72
N PRO A 43 7.91 20.23 22.62
CA PRO A 43 6.97 21.07 23.33
C PRO A 43 5.51 20.76 22.94
N ASP A 44 4.58 21.01 23.87
CA ASP A 44 3.15 20.81 23.62
C ASP A 44 2.54 21.88 22.68
N GLU A 45 3.24 23.00 22.47
CA GLU A 45 2.81 24.14 21.66
C GLU A 45 3.93 24.60 20.71
N ALA A 46 3.55 25.25 19.60
CA ALA A 46 4.52 25.85 18.69
C ALA A 46 5.18 27.09 19.33
N PRO A 47 6.45 27.40 18.99
CA PRO A 47 7.14 28.55 19.58
C PRO A 47 6.52 29.87 19.11
N GLU A 48 6.30 30.81 20.03
CA GLU A 48 5.85 32.18 19.70
C GLU A 48 6.94 32.99 19.00
N GLU A 49 8.18 32.80 19.43
CA GLU A 49 9.37 33.48 18.91
C GLU A 49 10.23 32.53 18.08
N PRO A 50 10.94 33.01 17.05
CA PRO A 50 11.79 32.16 16.21
C PRO A 50 12.92 31.52 17.02
N GLU A 51 13.16 30.23 16.78
CA GLU A 51 14.27 29.51 17.39
C GLU A 51 15.54 29.57 16.52
N PRO A 52 16.74 29.54 17.15
CA PRO A 52 18.00 29.46 16.40
C PRO A 52 18.06 28.19 15.54
N TRP A 53 18.59 28.31 14.31
CA TRP A 53 18.70 27.19 13.37
C TRP A 53 19.54 26.03 13.93
N GLU A 54 20.59 26.35 14.69
CA GLU A 54 21.43 25.36 15.38
C GLU A 54 20.61 24.46 16.29
N LYS A 55 19.64 25.04 17.02
CA LYS A 55 18.75 24.27 17.90
C LYS A 55 17.81 23.38 17.10
N ILE A 56 17.28 23.88 15.98
CA ILE A 56 16.43 23.10 15.07
C ILE A 56 17.20 21.89 14.52
N MET A 57 18.44 22.08 14.06
CA MET A 57 19.25 20.97 13.52
C MET A 57 19.73 20.02 14.61
N GLN A 58 20.01 20.50 15.82
CA GLN A 58 20.29 19.64 16.97
C GLN A 58 19.09 18.74 17.28
N ASP A 59 17.88 19.29 17.27
CA ASP A 59 16.64 18.52 17.46
C ASP A 59 16.40 17.49 16.34
N VAL A 60 16.84 17.76 15.10
CA VAL A 60 16.79 16.76 14.02
C VAL A 60 17.60 15.52 14.39
N GLU A 61 18.84 15.68 14.87
CA GLU A 61 19.67 14.52 15.25
C GLU A 61 19.23 13.88 16.56
N ASP A 62 18.85 14.68 17.57
CA ASP A 62 18.54 14.16 18.90
C ASP A 62 17.14 13.54 19.00
N LYS A 63 16.18 14.08 18.24
CA LYS A 63 14.75 13.75 18.41
C LYS A 63 14.12 13.10 17.18
N ILE A 64 14.51 13.52 15.97
CA ILE A 64 13.92 13.00 14.72
C ILE A 64 14.64 11.72 14.27
N MET A 65 15.97 11.78 14.08
CA MET A 65 16.75 10.66 13.56
C MET A 65 16.61 9.34 14.35
N PRO A 66 16.45 9.32 15.69
CA PRO A 66 16.23 8.09 16.43
C PRO A 66 14.94 7.34 16.08
N GLY A 67 13.95 8.03 15.49
CA GLY A 67 12.71 7.42 15.01
C GLY A 67 12.63 7.26 13.49
N VAL A 68 13.71 7.56 12.75
CA VAL A 68 13.74 7.36 11.30
C VAL A 68 14.06 5.90 10.99
N THR A 69 13.21 5.27 10.19
CA THR A 69 13.61 4.06 9.45
C THR A 69 14.41 4.49 8.22
N HIS A 70 15.65 4.03 8.10
CA HIS A 70 16.55 4.47 7.05
C HIS A 70 16.33 3.69 5.75
N TRP A 71 15.39 4.15 4.90
CA TRP A 71 15.03 3.50 3.63
C TRP A 71 16.17 3.36 2.61
N GLN A 72 17.20 4.21 2.71
CA GLN A 72 18.37 4.19 1.82
C GLN A 72 19.51 3.30 2.35
N HIS A 73 19.31 2.68 3.52
CA HIS A 73 20.33 1.88 4.20
C HIS A 73 20.56 0.56 3.45
N PRO A 74 21.81 0.09 3.26
CA PRO A 74 22.12 -1.16 2.55
C PRO A 74 21.44 -2.40 3.16
N ARG A 75 21.28 -2.41 4.49
CA ARG A 75 20.57 -3.44 5.28
C ARG A 75 19.03 -3.35 5.27
N PHE A 76 18.44 -2.41 4.53
CA PHE A 76 16.98 -2.32 4.35
C PHE A 76 16.59 -3.20 3.16
N HIS A 77 15.77 -4.21 3.37
CA HIS A 77 15.30 -5.13 2.33
C HIS A 77 13.77 -5.29 2.35
N ALA A 78 13.09 -4.41 3.08
CA ALA A 78 11.64 -4.38 3.21
C ALA A 78 10.95 -3.76 1.98
N TYR A 79 9.68 -4.12 1.78
CA TYR A 79 8.81 -3.55 0.74
C TYR A 79 9.41 -3.66 -0.67
N PHE A 80 9.42 -2.54 -1.41
CA PHE A 80 10.16 -2.30 -2.64
C PHE A 80 11.03 -1.05 -2.43
N PRO A 81 12.03 -0.80 -3.28
CA PRO A 81 12.94 0.32 -3.10
C PRO A 81 12.18 1.66 -3.12
N SER A 82 12.74 2.66 -2.45
CA SER A 82 12.33 4.07 -2.56
C SER A 82 13.47 4.81 -3.23
N GLY A 83 13.33 5.10 -4.52
CA GLY A 83 14.38 5.73 -5.30
C GLY A 83 14.77 7.05 -4.67
N ASN A 84 16.06 7.34 -4.53
CA ASN A 84 16.56 8.61 -4.04
C ASN A 84 17.96 8.80 -4.61
N SER A 85 18.27 10.00 -5.13
CA SER A 85 19.59 10.29 -5.65
C SER A 85 19.88 11.78 -5.65
N PHE A 86 21.15 12.16 -5.67
CA PHE A 86 21.55 13.56 -5.66
C PHE A 86 20.92 14.39 -6.80
N PRO A 87 20.87 13.94 -8.07
CA PRO A 87 20.19 14.70 -9.12
C PRO A 87 18.70 14.92 -8.83
N SER A 88 18.04 13.94 -8.19
CA SER A 88 16.64 14.06 -7.80
C SER A 88 16.44 15.09 -6.69
N ILE A 89 17.29 15.07 -5.66
CA ILE A 89 17.28 16.04 -4.55
C ILE A 89 17.50 17.45 -5.08
N LEU A 90 18.48 17.64 -5.97
CA LEU A 90 18.75 18.94 -6.61
C LEU A 90 17.58 19.42 -7.47
N GLY A 91 16.92 18.50 -8.18
CA GLY A 91 15.75 18.82 -8.98
C GLY A 91 14.54 19.27 -8.15
N ASP A 92 14.26 18.60 -7.02
CA ASP A 92 13.20 19.02 -6.10
C ASP A 92 13.58 20.34 -5.39
N MET A 93 14.84 20.52 -4.97
CA MET A 93 15.33 21.79 -4.40
C MET A 93 15.10 22.97 -5.35
N LEU A 94 15.34 22.78 -6.65
CA LEU A 94 15.06 23.81 -7.65
C LEU A 94 13.54 24.00 -7.88
N SER A 95 12.76 22.92 -7.88
CA SER A 95 11.29 22.99 -7.95
C SER A 95 10.73 23.83 -6.81
N ASP A 96 11.21 23.61 -5.59
CA ASP A 96 10.77 24.33 -4.39
C ASP A 96 11.20 25.80 -4.43
N GLY A 97 12.39 26.09 -4.95
CA GLY A 97 12.86 27.46 -5.16
C GLY A 97 12.06 28.23 -6.22
N ILE A 98 11.61 27.55 -7.30
CA ILE A 98 10.71 28.15 -8.30
C ILE A 98 9.32 28.38 -7.70
N GLY A 99 8.83 27.46 -6.87
CA GLY A 99 7.57 27.61 -6.13
C GLY A 99 6.32 27.74 -7.00
N CYS A 100 6.36 27.29 -8.27
CA CYS A 100 5.23 27.44 -9.18
C CYS A 100 4.18 26.34 -9.01
N ILE A 101 2.92 26.66 -9.35
CA ILE A 101 1.81 25.70 -9.39
C ILE A 101 1.33 25.55 -10.83
N GLY A 102 1.31 24.31 -11.34
CA GLY A 102 0.98 24.01 -12.74
C GLY A 102 -0.42 23.45 -12.96
N PHE A 103 -1.48 24.01 -12.35
CA PHE A 103 -2.84 23.49 -12.57
C PHE A 103 -3.34 23.67 -14.02
N SER A 104 -2.82 24.66 -14.74
CA SER A 104 -3.05 24.88 -16.17
C SER A 104 -1.73 25.16 -16.86
N TRP A 105 -1.72 25.03 -18.19
CA TRP A 105 -0.57 25.46 -18.97
C TRP A 105 -0.26 26.94 -18.73
N ALA A 106 -1.28 27.80 -18.66
CA ALA A 106 -1.08 29.24 -18.45
C ALA A 106 -0.49 29.59 -17.07
N ALA A 107 -0.72 28.76 -16.05
CA ALA A 107 -0.18 29.00 -14.70
C ALA A 107 1.34 28.81 -14.63
N SER A 108 1.89 27.85 -15.37
CA SER A 108 3.33 27.65 -15.54
C SER A 108 3.60 26.77 -16.76
N PRO A 109 3.85 27.36 -17.95
CA PRO A 109 4.03 26.61 -19.19
C PRO A 109 5.13 25.56 -19.10
N ALA A 110 6.27 25.91 -18.48
CA ALA A 110 7.40 25.01 -18.30
C ALA A 110 7.04 23.78 -17.43
N CYS A 111 6.17 23.95 -16.43
CA CYS A 111 5.71 22.85 -15.57
C CYS A 111 4.94 21.79 -16.37
N THR A 112 4.08 22.23 -17.28
CA THR A 112 3.32 21.34 -18.17
C THR A 112 4.20 20.77 -19.28
N GLU A 113 4.92 21.60 -20.03
CA GLU A 113 5.64 21.16 -21.21
C GLU A 113 6.79 20.21 -20.89
N LEU A 114 7.56 20.48 -19.82
CA LEU A 114 8.63 19.60 -19.41
C LEU A 114 8.09 18.22 -18.98
N GLU A 115 6.92 18.19 -18.32
CA GLU A 115 6.28 16.92 -17.95
C GLU A 115 5.88 16.12 -19.19
N THR A 116 5.24 16.76 -20.17
CA THR A 116 4.87 16.13 -21.42
C THR A 116 6.10 15.54 -22.12
N ILE A 117 7.19 16.31 -22.24
CA ILE A 117 8.43 15.87 -22.90
C ILE A 117 9.08 14.69 -22.18
N VAL A 118 9.24 14.80 -20.86
CA VAL A 118 9.91 13.78 -20.03
C VAL A 118 9.14 12.47 -20.02
N LEU A 119 7.81 12.52 -19.97
CA LEU A 119 6.98 11.31 -20.02
C LEU A 119 6.95 10.69 -21.41
N ASP A 120 7.12 11.48 -22.46
CA ASP A 120 7.35 10.96 -23.81
C ASP A 120 8.70 10.24 -23.90
N TRP A 121 9.76 10.77 -23.27
CA TRP A 121 11.09 10.12 -23.22
C TRP A 121 11.02 8.80 -22.46
N LEU A 122 10.44 8.81 -21.26
CA LEU A 122 10.33 7.62 -20.43
C LEU A 122 9.41 6.57 -21.07
N GLY A 123 8.28 6.98 -21.65
CA GLY A 123 7.39 6.07 -22.37
C GLY A 123 8.08 5.38 -23.56
N LYS A 124 8.90 6.12 -24.33
CA LYS A 124 9.74 5.55 -25.40
C LYS A 124 10.78 4.57 -24.86
N ALA A 125 11.45 4.91 -23.76
CA ALA A 125 12.46 4.05 -23.14
C ALA A 125 11.84 2.71 -22.69
N ILE A 126 10.70 2.76 -21.99
CA ILE A 126 9.90 1.59 -21.56
C ILE A 126 9.45 0.76 -22.77
N GLY A 127 9.18 1.39 -23.91
CA GLY A 127 8.63 0.73 -25.10
C GLY A 127 7.10 0.72 -25.11
N LEU A 128 6.48 1.77 -24.56
CA LEU A 128 5.03 1.95 -24.66
C LEU A 128 4.62 2.22 -26.12
N PRO A 129 3.43 1.74 -26.54
CA PRO A 129 2.88 2.06 -27.86
C PRO A 129 2.80 3.57 -28.12
N ASP A 130 2.95 3.98 -29.39
CA ASP A 130 2.88 5.40 -29.81
C ASP A 130 1.58 6.10 -29.38
N SER A 131 0.47 5.35 -29.22
CA SER A 131 -0.81 5.85 -28.73
C SER A 131 -0.79 6.34 -27.27
N PHE A 132 0.26 6.04 -26.50
CA PHE A 132 0.48 6.57 -25.15
C PHE A 132 1.35 7.84 -25.13
N LEU A 133 1.98 8.19 -26.24
CA LEU A 133 2.95 9.29 -26.31
C LEU A 133 2.23 10.56 -26.76
N ALA A 134 2.28 11.62 -25.95
CA ALA A 134 1.55 12.86 -26.21
C ALA A 134 2.09 13.59 -27.44
N LEU A 135 3.40 13.52 -27.69
CA LEU A 135 4.06 14.22 -28.80
C LEU A 135 4.08 13.40 -30.10
N LYS A 136 3.47 12.22 -30.12
CA LYS A 136 3.33 11.46 -31.37
C LYS A 136 2.19 11.99 -32.23
N PRO A 137 2.43 12.29 -33.53
CA PRO A 137 1.37 12.75 -34.43
C PRO A 137 0.19 11.78 -34.45
N GLY A 138 -1.02 12.32 -34.31
CA GLY A 138 -2.26 11.53 -34.27
C GLY A 138 -2.55 10.84 -32.94
N SER A 139 -1.65 10.93 -31.95
CA SER A 139 -1.89 10.34 -30.64
C SER A 139 -2.97 11.11 -29.85
N ARG A 140 -3.90 10.33 -29.29
CA ARG A 140 -4.91 10.82 -28.34
C ARG A 140 -4.50 10.58 -26.88
N GLY A 141 -3.39 9.90 -26.65
CA GLY A 141 -2.91 9.60 -25.30
C GLY A 141 -1.99 10.66 -24.74
N GLY A 142 -1.26 10.24 -23.72
CA GLY A 142 -0.20 11.01 -23.08
C GLY A 142 0.11 10.48 -21.68
N GLY A 143 1.18 11.02 -21.09
CA GLY A 143 1.56 10.76 -19.71
C GLY A 143 1.24 11.94 -18.78
N VAL A 144 1.03 11.64 -17.49
CA VAL A 144 0.97 12.59 -16.37
C VAL A 144 1.73 12.05 -15.15
N ILE A 145 2.33 12.92 -14.34
CA ILE A 145 2.95 12.56 -13.06
C ILE A 145 1.94 12.73 -11.92
N GLN A 146 1.64 11.62 -11.25
CA GLN A 146 0.83 11.53 -10.04
C GLN A 146 1.70 11.40 -8.77
N THR A 147 1.05 11.48 -7.61
CA THR A 147 1.73 11.36 -6.31
C THR A 147 2.08 9.89 -6.00
N SER A 148 1.22 8.96 -6.38
CA SER A 148 1.39 7.53 -6.07
C SER A 148 0.73 6.63 -7.11
N ALA A 149 1.14 5.35 -7.17
CA ALA A 149 0.45 4.34 -7.98
C ALA A 149 -1.02 4.18 -7.57
N SER A 150 -1.33 4.34 -6.27
CA SER A 150 -2.70 4.30 -5.77
C SER A 150 -3.58 5.39 -6.37
N GLU A 151 -3.03 6.58 -6.57
CA GLU A 151 -3.71 7.67 -7.27
C GLU A 151 -3.87 7.35 -8.76
N CYS A 152 -2.88 6.72 -9.41
CA CYS A 152 -3.00 6.27 -10.80
C CYS A 152 -4.17 5.28 -10.98
N VAL A 153 -4.28 4.28 -10.11
CA VAL A 153 -5.37 3.29 -10.14
C VAL A 153 -6.72 3.96 -9.86
N LEU A 154 -6.79 4.86 -8.88
CA LEU A 154 -8.02 5.59 -8.56
C LEU A 154 -8.50 6.43 -9.75
N VAL A 155 -7.62 7.25 -10.32
CA VAL A 155 -7.93 8.14 -11.44
C VAL A 155 -8.42 7.35 -12.66
N THR A 156 -7.76 6.24 -12.99
CA THR A 156 -8.16 5.40 -14.13
C THR A 156 -9.46 4.65 -13.87
N MET A 157 -9.71 4.21 -12.63
CA MET A 157 -10.99 3.59 -12.25
C MET A 157 -12.15 4.60 -12.28
N LEU A 158 -11.94 5.84 -11.83
CA LEU A 158 -12.93 6.91 -11.93
C LEU A 158 -13.25 7.23 -13.40
N ALA A 159 -12.23 7.28 -14.27
CA ALA A 159 -12.41 7.46 -15.70
C ALA A 159 -13.21 6.33 -16.34
N ALA A 160 -12.87 5.07 -16.05
CA ALA A 160 -13.59 3.90 -16.54
C ALA A 160 -15.05 3.89 -16.06
N ARG A 161 -15.28 4.20 -14.78
CA ARG A 161 -16.61 4.30 -14.18
C ARG A 161 -17.47 5.34 -14.90
N ALA A 162 -16.96 6.56 -15.10
CA ALA A 162 -17.70 7.63 -15.76
C ALA A 162 -18.09 7.25 -17.20
N GLN A 163 -17.19 6.57 -17.93
CA GLN A 163 -17.48 6.09 -19.27
C GLN A 163 -18.53 4.98 -19.29
N ALA A 164 -18.43 4.02 -18.39
CA ALA A 164 -19.41 2.94 -18.26
C ALA A 164 -20.79 3.51 -17.95
N ILE A 165 -20.90 4.44 -16.98
CA ILE A 165 -22.14 5.13 -16.67
C ILE A 165 -22.69 5.89 -17.87
N LYS A 166 -21.85 6.65 -18.58
CA LYS A 166 -22.26 7.40 -19.77
C LYS A 166 -22.81 6.48 -20.86
N TYR A 167 -22.15 5.35 -21.11
CA TYR A 167 -22.60 4.34 -22.06
C TYR A 167 -23.96 3.74 -21.64
N LEU A 168 -24.09 3.35 -20.37
CA LEU A 168 -25.34 2.78 -19.84
C LEU A 168 -26.49 3.78 -19.84
N LYS A 169 -26.23 5.07 -19.60
CA LYS A 169 -27.24 6.13 -19.72
C LYS A 169 -27.74 6.32 -21.15
N GLN A 170 -26.92 6.04 -22.17
CA GLN A 170 -27.39 6.08 -23.56
C GLN A 170 -28.38 4.95 -23.85
N GLN A 171 -28.18 3.79 -23.23
CA GLN A 171 -29.06 2.62 -23.37
C GLN A 171 -30.29 2.68 -22.45
N HIS A 172 -30.14 3.31 -21.28
CA HIS A 172 -31.12 3.38 -20.21
C HIS A 172 -31.28 4.83 -19.70
N PRO A 173 -31.82 5.75 -20.54
CA PRO A 173 -31.82 7.19 -20.25
C PRO A 173 -32.60 7.59 -19.00
N PHE A 174 -33.64 6.82 -18.65
CA PHE A 174 -34.52 7.09 -17.51
C PHE A 174 -34.11 6.37 -16.21
N VAL A 175 -33.07 5.53 -16.25
CA VAL A 175 -32.59 4.83 -15.05
C VAL A 175 -31.65 5.74 -14.27
N GLU A 176 -31.87 5.89 -12.98
CA GLU A 176 -31.02 6.71 -12.09
C GLU A 176 -29.55 6.27 -12.12
N GLU A 177 -28.63 7.24 -12.10
CA GLU A 177 -27.19 6.95 -12.18
C GLU A 177 -26.70 6.07 -11.02
N GLY A 178 -27.21 6.32 -9.82
CA GLY A 178 -26.88 5.50 -8.65
C GLY A 178 -27.27 4.03 -8.81
N HIS A 179 -28.35 3.74 -9.56
CA HIS A 179 -28.72 2.36 -9.86
C HIS A 179 -27.73 1.73 -10.84
N LEU A 180 -27.36 2.44 -11.91
CA LEU A 180 -26.36 1.96 -12.88
C LEU A 180 -25.01 1.72 -12.22
N LEU A 181 -24.59 2.64 -11.34
CA LEU A 181 -23.37 2.51 -10.53
C LEU A 181 -23.36 1.23 -9.70
N SER A 182 -24.50 0.88 -9.09
CA SER A 182 -24.63 -0.34 -8.29
C SER A 182 -24.44 -1.65 -9.07
N LYS A 183 -24.49 -1.59 -10.42
CA LYS A 183 -24.29 -2.74 -11.31
C LYS A 183 -22.85 -2.92 -11.77
N LEU A 184 -22.01 -1.89 -11.63
CA LEU A 184 -20.62 -1.94 -12.12
C LEU A 184 -19.76 -2.92 -11.30
N MET A 185 -19.01 -3.76 -12.01
CA MET A 185 -18.07 -4.73 -11.45
C MET A 185 -16.65 -4.53 -12.00
N ALA A 186 -15.70 -4.33 -11.09
CA ALA A 186 -14.27 -4.30 -11.39
C ALA A 186 -13.61 -5.64 -11.02
N TYR A 187 -12.45 -5.92 -11.61
CA TYR A 187 -11.71 -7.17 -11.40
C TYR A 187 -10.23 -6.92 -11.13
N CYS A 188 -9.63 -7.74 -10.28
CA CYS A 188 -8.18 -7.81 -10.09
C CYS A 188 -7.75 -9.18 -9.58
N SER A 189 -6.46 -9.48 -9.67
CA SER A 189 -5.86 -10.66 -9.02
C SER A 189 -5.93 -10.54 -7.50
N LYS A 190 -5.94 -11.67 -6.78
CA LYS A 190 -5.65 -11.75 -5.33
C LYS A 190 -4.26 -11.19 -4.99
N GLU A 191 -3.35 -11.21 -5.96
CA GLU A 191 -1.98 -10.68 -5.85
C GLU A 191 -1.86 -9.19 -6.18
N ALA A 192 -2.97 -8.57 -6.62
CA ALA A 192 -3.00 -7.14 -6.88
C ALA A 192 -2.74 -6.35 -5.59
N HIS A 193 -2.13 -5.17 -5.74
CA HIS A 193 -1.88 -4.33 -4.57
C HIS A 193 -3.20 -3.83 -3.95
N SER A 194 -3.22 -3.70 -2.62
CA SER A 194 -4.39 -3.25 -1.85
C SER A 194 -4.96 -1.89 -2.28
N CYS A 195 -4.22 -1.10 -3.06
CA CYS A 195 -4.74 0.13 -3.64
C CYS A 195 -5.86 -0.08 -4.67
N VAL A 196 -5.97 -1.26 -5.30
CA VAL A 196 -7.08 -1.56 -6.20
C VAL A 196 -8.38 -1.69 -5.42
N GLU A 197 -8.36 -2.43 -4.31
CA GLU A 197 -9.49 -2.51 -3.38
C GLU A 197 -9.85 -1.13 -2.82
N LYS A 198 -8.84 -0.36 -2.38
CA LYS A 198 -9.07 1.01 -1.89
C LYS A 198 -9.66 1.94 -2.95
N ALA A 199 -9.22 1.84 -4.20
CA ALA A 199 -9.77 2.61 -5.30
C ALA A 199 -11.24 2.25 -5.58
N ALA A 200 -11.58 0.95 -5.51
CA ALA A 200 -12.96 0.48 -5.65
C ALA A 200 -13.86 1.01 -4.54
N MET A 201 -13.38 1.00 -3.29
CA MET A 201 -14.09 1.56 -2.14
C MET A 201 -14.36 3.06 -2.32
N ILE A 202 -13.34 3.85 -2.67
CA ILE A 202 -13.48 5.30 -2.90
C ILE A 202 -14.40 5.60 -4.09
N SER A 203 -14.37 4.75 -5.11
CA SER A 203 -15.18 4.91 -6.32
C SER A 203 -16.62 4.39 -6.18
N PHE A 204 -16.97 3.77 -5.05
CA PHE A 204 -18.26 3.13 -4.77
C PHE A 204 -18.65 2.08 -5.82
N VAL A 205 -17.69 1.26 -6.25
CA VAL A 205 -17.89 0.17 -7.22
C VAL A 205 -17.63 -1.18 -6.57
N LYS A 206 -18.26 -2.23 -7.10
CA LYS A 206 -17.97 -3.60 -6.66
C LYS A 206 -16.61 -4.04 -7.22
N LEU A 207 -15.88 -4.84 -6.45
CA LEU A 207 -14.63 -5.46 -6.86
C LEU A 207 -14.73 -6.96 -6.65
N ARG A 208 -14.39 -7.73 -7.69
CA ARG A 208 -14.20 -9.18 -7.62
C ARG A 208 -12.70 -9.50 -7.67
N ILE A 209 -12.22 -10.09 -6.59
CA ILE A 209 -10.83 -10.55 -6.46
C ILE A 209 -10.75 -11.98 -7.00
N LEU A 210 -9.85 -12.20 -7.94
CA LEU A 210 -9.73 -13.45 -8.70
C LEU A 210 -8.51 -14.25 -8.26
N GLU A 211 -8.66 -15.57 -8.15
CA GLU A 211 -7.55 -16.46 -7.82
C GLU A 211 -6.59 -16.56 -9.01
N PRO A 212 -5.29 -16.30 -8.83
CA PRO A 212 -4.28 -16.54 -9.85
C PRO A 212 -3.98 -18.04 -9.99
N ASP A 213 -3.15 -18.39 -10.98
CA ASP A 213 -2.57 -19.74 -11.09
C ASP A 213 -1.47 -20.00 -10.02
N GLU A 214 -0.86 -21.18 -10.04
CA GLU A 214 0.15 -21.58 -9.04
C GLU A 214 1.43 -20.74 -9.10
N LYS A 215 1.64 -19.98 -10.18
CA LYS A 215 2.73 -19.02 -10.35
C LYS A 215 2.33 -17.60 -9.92
N CYS A 216 1.18 -17.46 -9.26
CA CYS A 216 0.63 -16.19 -8.84
C CYS A 216 0.30 -15.26 -10.04
N CYS A 217 0.04 -15.83 -11.22
CA CYS A 217 -0.32 -15.11 -12.44
C CYS A 217 -1.84 -15.15 -12.67
N LEU A 218 -2.49 -14.00 -12.84
CA LEU A 218 -3.87 -13.97 -13.31
C LEU A 218 -3.94 -14.37 -14.80
N ARG A 219 -4.87 -15.29 -15.10
CA ARG A 219 -5.11 -15.84 -16.43
C ARG A 219 -6.45 -15.36 -17.00
N ALA A 220 -6.55 -15.29 -18.31
CA ALA A 220 -7.76 -14.82 -18.97
C ALA A 220 -8.93 -15.75 -18.74
N ASP A 221 -8.72 -17.07 -18.72
CA ASP A 221 -9.77 -18.05 -18.48
C ASP A 221 -10.52 -17.78 -17.16
N THR A 222 -9.77 -17.52 -16.08
CA THR A 222 -10.33 -17.15 -14.77
C THR A 222 -11.12 -15.85 -14.84
N LEU A 223 -10.55 -14.84 -15.51
CA LEU A 223 -11.18 -13.52 -15.67
C LEU A 223 -12.48 -13.61 -16.48
N ILE A 224 -12.45 -14.23 -17.65
CA ILE A 224 -13.59 -14.32 -18.56
C ILE A 224 -14.72 -15.11 -17.92
N LYS A 225 -14.42 -16.24 -17.26
CA LYS A 225 -15.42 -17.00 -16.53
C LYS A 225 -16.12 -16.15 -15.46
N ALA A 226 -15.35 -15.39 -14.68
CA ALA A 226 -15.91 -14.50 -13.68
C ALA A 226 -16.79 -13.39 -14.28
N MET A 227 -16.34 -12.78 -15.38
CA MET A 227 -17.09 -11.74 -16.10
C MET A 227 -18.41 -12.29 -16.67
N GLU A 228 -18.39 -13.45 -17.31
CA GLU A 228 -19.59 -14.09 -17.87
C GLU A 228 -20.60 -14.48 -16.75
N GLU A 229 -20.12 -14.97 -15.60
CA GLU A 229 -20.95 -15.23 -14.42
C GLU A 229 -21.60 -13.96 -13.84
N ASP A 230 -20.86 -12.84 -13.85
CA ASP A 230 -21.35 -11.56 -13.34
C ASP A 230 -22.37 -10.93 -14.32
N GLU A 231 -22.14 -11.03 -15.63
CA GLU A 231 -23.11 -10.61 -16.66
C GLU A 231 -24.42 -11.40 -16.55
N GLN A 232 -24.35 -12.73 -16.30
CA GLN A 232 -25.53 -13.56 -16.05
C GLN A 232 -26.31 -13.12 -14.80
N GLN A 233 -25.64 -12.50 -13.82
CA GLN A 233 -26.27 -11.92 -12.63
C GLN A 233 -26.75 -10.47 -12.84
N GLY A 234 -26.63 -9.94 -14.06
CA GLY A 234 -26.99 -8.57 -14.40
C GLY A 234 -26.04 -7.52 -13.83
N LEU A 235 -24.80 -7.91 -13.52
CA LEU A 235 -23.69 -7.00 -13.24
C LEU A 235 -22.96 -6.67 -14.55
N ILE A 236 -22.21 -5.57 -14.53
CA ILE A 236 -21.63 -4.99 -15.75
C ILE A 236 -20.12 -4.84 -15.54
N PRO A 237 -19.32 -5.72 -16.16
CA PRO A 237 -17.87 -5.56 -16.19
C PRO A 237 -17.48 -4.21 -16.79
N PHE A 238 -16.60 -3.47 -16.10
CA PHE A 238 -16.15 -2.16 -16.60
C PHE A 238 -14.66 -1.85 -16.39
N PHE A 239 -13.98 -2.56 -15.50
CA PHE A 239 -12.57 -2.27 -15.19
C PHE A 239 -11.83 -3.55 -14.80
N VAL A 240 -10.63 -3.73 -15.34
CA VAL A 240 -9.71 -4.81 -14.98
C VAL A 240 -8.35 -4.19 -14.63
N SER A 241 -7.86 -4.47 -13.43
CA SER A 241 -6.49 -4.15 -13.03
C SER A 241 -5.62 -5.40 -13.16
N THR A 242 -4.69 -5.36 -14.10
CA THR A 242 -3.59 -6.34 -14.21
C THR A 242 -2.34 -5.79 -13.55
N THR A 243 -1.48 -6.67 -13.05
CA THR A 243 -0.27 -6.30 -12.33
C THR A 243 0.95 -6.92 -12.99
N LEU A 244 1.94 -6.10 -13.32
CA LEU A 244 3.26 -6.54 -13.76
C LEU A 244 4.25 -6.27 -12.62
N GLY A 245 4.62 -7.32 -11.89
CA GLY A 245 5.42 -7.24 -10.67
C GLY A 245 4.56 -7.04 -9.42
N THR A 246 3.82 -8.08 -9.03
CA THR A 246 2.96 -8.10 -7.84
C THR A 246 3.74 -7.83 -6.55
N THR A 247 3.06 -7.37 -5.50
CA THR A 247 3.74 -6.95 -4.27
C THR A 247 4.29 -8.14 -3.49
N GLY A 248 3.54 -9.23 -3.40
CA GLY A 248 3.91 -10.43 -2.65
C GLY A 248 5.18 -11.07 -3.22
N SER A 249 5.08 -11.58 -4.46
CA SER A 249 6.07 -12.44 -5.10
C SER A 249 6.76 -11.85 -6.34
N CYS A 250 6.41 -10.62 -6.75
CA CYS A 250 6.83 -10.03 -8.03
C CYS A 250 6.43 -10.89 -9.24
N ALA A 251 5.23 -11.49 -9.18
CA ALA A 251 4.60 -12.20 -10.28
C ALA A 251 4.08 -11.24 -11.35
N PHE A 252 3.72 -11.79 -12.52
CA PHE A 252 3.26 -11.03 -13.68
C PHE A 252 1.99 -11.69 -14.22
N ASP A 253 0.90 -10.94 -14.24
CA ASP A 253 -0.34 -11.38 -14.89
C ASP A 253 -0.13 -11.52 -16.41
N ASP A 254 -0.82 -12.46 -17.06
CA ASP A 254 -0.67 -12.67 -18.51
C ASP A 254 -1.47 -11.62 -19.28
N LEU A 255 -0.86 -10.45 -19.43
CA LEU A 255 -1.46 -9.29 -20.09
C LEU A 255 -1.81 -9.56 -21.56
N ALA A 256 -1.07 -10.45 -22.24
CA ALA A 256 -1.35 -10.78 -23.63
C ALA A 256 -2.62 -11.61 -23.77
N GLU A 257 -2.76 -12.65 -22.95
CA GLU A 257 -3.95 -13.50 -22.89
C GLU A 257 -5.18 -12.68 -22.46
N ILE A 258 -5.05 -11.93 -21.37
CA ILE A 258 -6.13 -11.08 -20.83
C ILE A 258 -6.55 -10.01 -21.83
N GLY A 259 -5.59 -9.28 -22.40
CA GLY A 259 -5.88 -8.21 -23.35
C GLY A 259 -6.57 -8.70 -24.63
N GLN A 260 -6.19 -9.89 -25.12
CA GLN A 260 -6.85 -10.54 -26.24
C GLN A 260 -8.28 -10.97 -25.88
N ALA A 261 -8.49 -11.56 -24.71
CA ALA A 261 -9.80 -12.03 -24.29
C ALA A 261 -10.78 -10.86 -24.05
N LEU A 262 -10.29 -9.74 -23.51
CA LEU A 262 -11.06 -8.52 -23.27
C LEU A 262 -11.53 -7.81 -24.55
N GLN A 263 -11.05 -8.21 -25.75
CA GLN A 263 -11.60 -7.69 -27.00
C GLN A 263 -13.10 -8.04 -27.18
N ARG A 264 -13.60 -9.06 -26.48
CA ARG A 264 -15.03 -9.41 -26.40
C ARG A 264 -15.85 -8.43 -25.54
N PHE A 265 -15.19 -7.63 -24.71
CA PHE A 265 -15.79 -6.72 -23.73
C PHE A 265 -15.33 -5.27 -23.96
N PRO A 266 -15.76 -4.61 -25.04
CA PRO A 266 -15.22 -3.32 -25.47
C PRO A 266 -15.49 -2.16 -24.50
N SER A 267 -16.42 -2.32 -23.54
CA SER A 267 -16.70 -1.34 -22.49
C SER A 267 -15.77 -1.45 -21.28
N VAL A 268 -14.92 -2.48 -21.22
CA VAL A 268 -14.03 -2.73 -20.09
C VAL A 268 -12.71 -2.00 -20.28
N TRP A 269 -12.34 -1.21 -19.27
CA TRP A 269 -11.06 -0.55 -19.19
C TRP A 269 -9.99 -1.50 -18.67
N LEU A 270 -8.89 -1.68 -19.41
CA LEU A 270 -7.74 -2.45 -18.97
C LEU A 270 -6.64 -1.52 -18.43
N HIS A 271 -6.42 -1.59 -17.11
CA HIS A 271 -5.32 -0.91 -16.42
C HIS A 271 -4.18 -1.89 -16.13
N VAL A 272 -2.95 -1.43 -16.34
CA VAL A 272 -1.72 -2.16 -16.02
C VAL A 272 -0.96 -1.43 -14.92
N ASP A 273 -0.97 -2.01 -13.71
CA ASP A 273 -0.14 -1.55 -12.62
C ASP A 273 1.24 -2.22 -12.69
N ALA A 274 2.24 -1.44 -13.08
CA ALA A 274 3.64 -1.86 -13.09
C ALA A 274 4.47 -0.97 -12.15
N ALA A 275 3.92 -0.60 -10.97
CA ALA A 275 4.55 0.32 -10.03
C ALA A 275 6.04 0.00 -9.79
N TYR A 276 6.38 -1.26 -9.51
CA TYR A 276 7.78 -1.66 -9.32
C TYR A 276 8.46 -2.03 -10.65
N ALA A 277 7.95 -3.06 -11.33
CA ALA A 277 8.62 -3.68 -12.48
C ALA A 277 8.66 -2.82 -13.75
N GLY A 278 7.76 -1.83 -13.87
CA GLY A 278 7.67 -1.00 -15.08
C GLY A 278 8.94 -0.21 -15.40
N ASN A 279 9.72 0.14 -14.36
CA ASN A 279 11.04 0.75 -14.54
C ASN A 279 12.02 -0.18 -15.24
N ALA A 280 11.91 -1.50 -15.03
CA ALA A 280 12.82 -2.49 -15.61
C ALA A 280 12.71 -2.57 -17.12
N PHE A 281 11.57 -2.17 -17.70
CA PHE A 281 11.33 -2.23 -19.14
C PHE A 281 12.14 -1.21 -19.94
N ILE A 282 12.87 -0.29 -19.30
CA ILE A 282 13.91 0.46 -20.01
C ILE A 282 15.05 -0.44 -20.50
N CYS A 283 15.24 -1.62 -19.89
CA CYS A 283 16.19 -2.64 -20.31
C CYS A 283 15.57 -3.51 -21.42
N PRO A 284 16.15 -3.53 -22.64
CA PRO A 284 15.55 -4.24 -23.78
C PRO A 284 15.26 -5.72 -23.52
N GLU A 285 16.15 -6.41 -22.80
CA GLU A 285 16.05 -7.83 -22.45
C GLU A 285 14.90 -8.16 -21.48
N LEU A 286 14.30 -7.17 -20.81
CA LEU A 286 13.17 -7.35 -19.90
C LEU A 286 11.82 -6.99 -20.55
N LYS A 287 11.82 -6.40 -21.76
CA LYS A 287 10.59 -5.96 -22.44
C LYS A 287 9.64 -7.10 -22.80
N TYR A 288 10.10 -8.35 -22.83
CA TYR A 288 9.21 -9.50 -23.05
C TYR A 288 8.13 -9.63 -21.95
N LEU A 289 8.39 -9.11 -20.74
CA LEU A 289 7.44 -9.08 -19.63
C LEU A 289 6.34 -8.01 -19.81
N LEU A 290 6.48 -7.12 -20.81
CA LEU A 290 5.48 -6.10 -21.18
C LEU A 290 4.57 -6.56 -22.33
N LYS A 291 4.72 -7.82 -22.79
CA LYS A 291 3.93 -8.37 -23.89
C LYS A 291 2.43 -8.25 -23.59
N GLY A 292 1.67 -7.66 -24.53
CA GLY A 292 0.24 -7.40 -24.37
C GLY A 292 -0.11 -5.94 -24.05
N ILE A 293 0.88 -5.08 -23.80
CA ILE A 293 0.65 -3.64 -23.51
C ILE A 293 -0.17 -2.91 -24.58
N GLN A 294 -0.15 -3.37 -25.83
CA GLN A 294 -0.97 -2.84 -26.92
C GLN A 294 -2.49 -3.02 -26.70
N TYR A 295 -2.92 -3.76 -25.69
CA TYR A 295 -4.33 -3.86 -25.30
C TYR A 295 -4.74 -2.90 -24.17
N ALA A 296 -3.78 -2.39 -23.38
CA ALA A 296 -4.08 -1.59 -22.20
C ALA A 296 -4.64 -0.19 -22.53
N ASP A 297 -5.64 0.27 -21.78
CA ASP A 297 -6.10 1.65 -21.82
C ASP A 297 -5.20 2.59 -21.02
N SER A 298 -4.55 2.05 -19.99
CA SER A 298 -3.65 2.80 -19.12
C SER A 298 -2.55 1.94 -18.51
N PHE A 299 -1.43 2.58 -18.19
CA PHE A 299 -0.24 1.95 -17.60
C PHE A 299 0.37 2.90 -16.58
N ASN A 300 0.74 2.40 -15.40
CA ASN A 300 1.57 3.18 -14.46
C ASN A 300 2.87 2.48 -14.09
N THR A 301 3.89 3.28 -13.79
CA THR A 301 5.08 2.83 -13.08
C THR A 301 5.62 3.93 -12.16
N ASN A 302 6.44 3.55 -11.19
CA ASN A 302 6.92 4.46 -10.16
C ASN A 302 8.43 4.68 -10.29
N PRO A 303 8.88 5.78 -10.93
CA PRO A 303 10.27 6.21 -10.85
C PRO A 303 10.76 6.37 -9.41
N ASN A 304 9.85 6.70 -8.49
CA ASN A 304 10.13 6.74 -7.05
C ASN A 304 10.21 5.40 -6.34
N LYS A 305 10.04 4.28 -7.06
CA LYS A 305 10.47 2.97 -6.58
C LYS A 305 11.88 2.66 -7.07
N TRP A 306 12.03 2.40 -8.37
CA TRP A 306 13.23 1.74 -8.90
C TRP A 306 13.86 2.48 -10.08
N LEU A 307 13.79 3.82 -10.07
CA LEU A 307 14.44 4.70 -11.06
C LEU A 307 15.09 5.94 -10.42
N LEU A 308 15.58 5.80 -9.18
CA LEU A 308 16.42 6.79 -8.48
C LEU A 308 15.81 8.20 -8.30
N THR A 309 14.50 8.35 -8.48
CA THR A 309 13.80 9.63 -8.31
C THR A 309 13.14 9.67 -6.93
N ASN A 310 13.43 10.65 -6.07
CA ASN A 310 12.87 10.73 -4.71
C ASN A 310 11.33 10.79 -4.72
N PHE A 311 10.70 10.16 -3.72
CA PHE A 311 9.26 10.25 -3.50
C PHE A 311 8.82 11.71 -3.30
N ASP A 312 7.70 12.17 -3.87
CA ASP A 312 6.76 11.48 -4.78
C ASP A 312 7.11 11.64 -6.27
N CYS A 313 6.92 10.58 -7.06
CA CYS A 313 6.99 10.59 -8.53
C CYS A 313 6.42 9.27 -9.09
N SER A 314 5.11 9.23 -9.31
CA SER A 314 4.42 8.12 -9.98
C SER A 314 4.00 8.55 -11.38
N THR A 315 4.20 7.72 -12.39
CA THR A 315 3.92 8.08 -13.78
C THR A 315 2.76 7.25 -14.31
N LEU A 316 1.78 7.90 -14.94
CA LEU A 316 0.60 7.29 -15.54
C LEU A 316 0.54 7.69 -17.01
N TRP A 317 0.39 6.71 -17.90
CA TRP A 317 0.03 6.94 -19.30
C TRP A 317 -1.36 6.41 -19.59
N VAL A 318 -2.09 7.13 -20.44
CA VAL A 318 -3.39 6.73 -20.96
C VAL A 318 -3.37 6.76 -22.48
N ARG A 319 -4.09 5.83 -23.11
CA ARG A 319 -4.24 5.74 -24.56
C ARG A 319 -5.14 6.84 -25.13
N ASP A 320 -6.11 7.30 -24.34
CA ASP A 320 -7.03 8.37 -24.71
C ASP A 320 -7.25 9.33 -23.53
N ARG A 321 -6.69 10.53 -23.65
CA ARG A 321 -6.82 11.58 -22.64
C ARG A 321 -8.24 12.10 -22.50
N ILE A 322 -9.05 12.10 -23.56
CA ILE A 322 -10.44 12.56 -23.51
C ILE A 322 -11.26 11.62 -22.64
N ARG A 323 -11.02 10.31 -22.78
CA ARG A 323 -11.62 9.29 -21.92
C ARG A 323 -11.22 9.47 -20.46
N LEU A 324 -9.94 9.77 -20.18
CA LEU A 324 -9.46 10.09 -18.83
C LEU A 324 -10.14 11.33 -18.23
N THR A 325 -10.08 12.47 -18.92
CA THR A 325 -10.54 13.76 -18.39
C THR A 325 -12.05 13.82 -18.25
N SER A 326 -12.81 13.00 -19.00
CA SER A 326 -14.28 12.98 -18.95
C SER A 326 -14.88 12.76 -17.55
N ALA A 327 -14.13 12.18 -16.61
CA ALA A 327 -14.55 11.97 -15.23
C ALA A 327 -14.20 13.12 -14.26
N LEU A 328 -13.30 14.02 -14.65
CA LEU A 328 -12.60 14.92 -13.72
C LEU A 328 -12.65 16.41 -14.13
N VAL A 329 -13.15 16.72 -15.32
CA VAL A 329 -13.21 18.11 -15.81
C VAL A 329 -14.16 18.95 -14.97
N VAL A 330 -13.60 20.00 -14.37
CA VAL A 330 -14.34 21.11 -13.77
C VAL A 330 -13.67 22.40 -14.27
N ASP A 331 -14.43 23.28 -14.91
CA ASP A 331 -13.88 24.44 -15.62
C ASP A 331 -14.55 25.77 -15.25
N PRO A 332 -14.32 26.28 -14.03
CA PRO A 332 -14.81 27.59 -13.61
C PRO A 332 -14.06 28.72 -14.33
N LEU A 333 -14.72 29.86 -14.51
CA LEU A 333 -14.19 31.01 -15.26
C LEU A 333 -12.78 31.46 -14.82
N TYR A 334 -12.45 31.36 -13.52
CA TYR A 334 -11.14 31.77 -12.99
C TYR A 334 -9.98 30.81 -13.31
N LEU A 335 -10.25 29.65 -13.92
CA LEU A 335 -9.22 28.71 -14.38
C LEU A 335 -9.07 28.69 -15.91
N GLN A 336 -9.92 29.41 -16.64
CA GLN A 336 -9.90 29.48 -18.10
C GLN A 336 -8.77 30.37 -18.62
N HIS A 337 -8.23 30.03 -19.79
CA HIS A 337 -7.21 30.82 -20.48
C HIS A 337 -7.31 30.66 -22.00
N GLY A 338 -6.65 31.53 -22.77
CA GLY A 338 -6.73 31.53 -24.24
C GLY A 338 -6.08 30.34 -24.97
N TYR A 339 -5.60 29.33 -24.24
CA TYR A 339 -4.90 28.16 -24.80
C TYR A 339 -5.58 26.83 -24.48
N THR A 340 -6.80 26.84 -23.91
CA THR A 340 -7.50 25.62 -23.46
C THR A 340 -7.61 24.54 -24.55
N ASP A 341 -7.82 24.94 -25.81
CA ASP A 341 -7.98 24.00 -26.93
C ASP A 341 -6.66 23.48 -27.52
N SER A 342 -5.53 24.10 -27.18
CA SER A 342 -4.22 23.81 -27.77
C SER A 342 -3.18 23.27 -26.78
N ALA A 343 -3.44 23.38 -25.47
CA ALA A 343 -2.53 22.96 -24.41
C ALA A 343 -3.14 21.87 -23.52
N ILE A 344 -2.27 21.10 -22.85
CA ILE A 344 -2.69 20.12 -21.85
C ILE A 344 -2.87 20.81 -20.50
N ASP A 345 -4.07 20.72 -19.95
CA ASP A 345 -4.35 21.11 -18.58
C ASP A 345 -4.36 19.89 -17.66
N TYR A 346 -3.23 19.63 -17.02
CA TYR A 346 -3.04 18.47 -16.16
C TYR A 346 -3.93 18.46 -14.90
N ARG A 347 -4.60 19.56 -14.53
CA ARG A 347 -5.65 19.54 -13.49
C ARG A 347 -6.76 18.53 -13.78
N HIS A 348 -7.03 18.27 -15.06
CA HIS A 348 -8.09 17.34 -15.48
C HIS A 348 -7.63 15.87 -15.49
N TRP A 349 -6.36 15.61 -15.20
CA TRP A 349 -5.74 14.27 -15.30
C TRP A 349 -5.48 13.65 -13.92
N GLY A 350 -5.85 14.32 -12.83
CA GLY A 350 -5.65 13.87 -11.47
C GLY A 350 -6.79 14.34 -10.56
N VAL A 351 -6.73 13.94 -9.29
CA VAL A 351 -7.73 14.36 -8.29
C VAL A 351 -7.53 15.82 -7.85
N PRO A 352 -6.31 16.29 -7.51
CA PRO A 352 -6.12 17.65 -7.04
C PRO A 352 -6.02 18.67 -8.19
N LEU A 353 -6.45 19.90 -7.90
CA LEU A 353 -6.24 21.04 -8.80
C LEU A 353 -4.77 21.43 -8.88
N SER A 354 -4.19 21.80 -7.73
CA SER A 354 -2.81 22.28 -7.63
C SER A 354 -1.82 21.13 -7.77
N ARG A 355 -0.76 21.38 -8.54
CA ARG A 355 0.30 20.41 -8.80
C ARG A 355 1.66 21.11 -8.90
N ARG A 356 2.66 20.49 -8.29
CA ARG A 356 4.05 20.98 -8.21
C ARG A 356 4.87 20.55 -9.43
N PHE A 357 6.07 21.12 -9.60
CA PHE A 357 6.94 20.91 -10.76
C PHE A 357 7.73 19.58 -10.71
N ARG A 358 7.03 18.45 -10.58
CA ARG A 358 7.62 17.11 -10.39
C ARG A 358 8.53 16.66 -11.53
N SER A 359 8.21 17.07 -12.76
CA SER A 359 8.97 16.69 -13.94
C SER A 359 10.41 17.19 -13.92
N LEU A 360 10.73 18.20 -13.11
CA LEU A 360 12.07 18.75 -12.99
C LEU A 360 13.06 17.75 -12.38
N LYS A 361 12.70 17.08 -11.28
CA LYS A 361 13.56 16.04 -10.69
C LYS A 361 13.71 14.81 -11.57
N LEU A 362 12.64 14.38 -12.23
CA LEU A 362 12.71 13.26 -13.17
C LEU A 362 13.59 13.61 -14.38
N TRP A 363 13.49 14.85 -14.88
CA TRP A 363 14.35 15.36 -15.94
C TRP A 363 15.83 15.37 -15.54
N PHE A 364 16.14 15.81 -14.31
CA PHE A 364 17.51 15.81 -13.78
C PHE A 364 18.08 14.39 -13.70
N VAL A 365 17.31 13.44 -13.17
CA VAL A 365 17.72 12.02 -13.09
C VAL A 365 17.98 11.46 -14.48
N LEU A 366 17.04 11.60 -15.42
CA LEU A 366 17.20 11.08 -16.78
C LEU A 366 18.41 11.69 -17.50
N ARG A 367 18.69 12.98 -17.30
CA ARG A 367 19.83 13.66 -17.92
C ARG A 367 21.17 13.34 -17.25
N SER A 368 21.18 13.20 -15.93
CA SER A 368 22.41 12.95 -15.16
C SER A 368 22.92 11.53 -15.34
N TYR A 369 22.03 10.54 -15.35
CA TYR A 369 22.41 9.13 -15.48
C TYR A 369 22.37 8.65 -16.94
N GLY A 370 21.51 9.25 -17.76
CA GLY A 370 21.15 8.68 -19.06
C GLY A 370 20.37 7.36 -18.91
N ILE A 371 19.75 6.91 -20.01
CA ILE A 371 19.07 5.61 -20.03
C ILE A 371 20.06 4.46 -19.77
N SER A 372 21.28 4.54 -20.28
CA SER A 372 22.31 3.51 -20.09
C SER A 372 22.73 3.35 -18.63
N GLY A 373 22.89 4.45 -17.88
CA GLY A 373 23.22 4.39 -16.46
C GLY A 373 22.07 3.80 -15.63
N LEU A 374 20.83 4.19 -15.94
CA LEU A 374 19.64 3.64 -15.28
C LEU A 374 19.44 2.15 -15.61
N GLN A 375 19.72 1.72 -16.84
CA GLN A 375 19.74 0.30 -17.21
C GLN A 375 20.80 -0.48 -16.42
N ALA A 376 22.01 0.06 -16.28
CA ALA A 376 23.08 -0.56 -15.49
C ALA A 376 22.69 -0.71 -14.02
N TYR A 377 22.06 0.32 -13.43
CA TYR A 377 21.52 0.28 -12.06
C TYR A 377 20.51 -0.86 -11.88
N ILE A 378 19.53 -0.99 -12.79
CA ILE A 378 18.52 -2.05 -12.73
C ILE A 378 19.16 -3.43 -12.87
N ARG A 379 20.04 -3.62 -13.85
CA ARG A 379 20.76 -4.88 -14.08
C ARG A 379 21.55 -5.30 -12.84
N HIS A 380 22.28 -4.37 -12.24
CA HIS A 380 23.04 -4.62 -11.02
C HIS A 380 22.14 -5.11 -9.87
N HIS A 381 20.98 -4.49 -9.63
CA HIS A 381 20.05 -4.97 -8.61
C HIS A 381 19.48 -6.36 -8.92
N ILE A 382 19.28 -6.70 -10.20
CA ILE A 382 18.88 -8.05 -10.62
C ILE A 382 20.00 -9.05 -10.34
N GLU A 383 21.25 -8.71 -10.65
CA GLU A 383 22.43 -9.53 -10.35
C GLU A 383 22.58 -9.79 -8.84
N LEU A 384 22.38 -8.77 -8.00
CA LEU A 384 22.38 -8.91 -6.54
C LEU A 384 21.26 -9.84 -6.04
N ALA A 385 20.05 -9.73 -6.59
CA ALA A 385 18.96 -10.64 -6.24
C ALA A 385 19.25 -12.08 -6.70
N LYS A 386 19.85 -12.27 -7.88
CA LYS A 386 20.30 -13.58 -8.37
C LYS A 386 21.41 -14.19 -7.52
N ARG A 387 22.32 -13.36 -6.98
CA ARG A 387 23.30 -13.81 -5.99
C ARG A 387 22.61 -14.31 -4.72
N PHE A 388 21.68 -13.52 -4.17
CA PHE A 388 20.93 -13.92 -2.99
C PHE A 388 20.14 -15.22 -3.21
N GLU A 389 19.46 -15.35 -4.35
CA GLU A 389 18.78 -16.59 -4.76
C GLU A 389 19.74 -17.79 -4.74
N ALA A 390 20.93 -17.65 -5.31
CA ALA A 390 21.93 -18.72 -5.34
C ALA A 390 22.42 -19.12 -3.93
N LEU A 391 22.55 -18.15 -3.01
CA LEU A 391 22.90 -18.40 -1.61
C LEU A 391 21.79 -19.20 -0.90
N VAL A 392 20.53 -18.78 -1.07
CA VAL A 392 19.36 -19.48 -0.51
C VAL A 392 19.28 -20.93 -1.01
N LEU A 393 19.43 -21.14 -2.32
CA LEU A 393 19.34 -22.48 -2.93
C LEU A 393 20.48 -23.42 -2.50
N LYS A 394 21.63 -22.87 -2.10
CA LYS A 394 22.78 -23.65 -1.63
C LYS A 394 22.58 -24.19 -0.22
N ASP A 395 21.75 -23.55 0.60
CA ASP A 395 21.45 -23.99 1.96
C ASP A 395 20.20 -24.86 1.99
N SER A 396 20.36 -26.16 2.29
CA SER A 396 19.28 -27.14 2.28
C SER A 396 18.14 -26.85 3.26
N ARG A 397 18.36 -25.98 4.26
CA ARG A 397 17.36 -25.59 5.26
C ARG A 397 16.28 -24.66 4.68
N PHE A 398 16.59 -23.96 3.60
CA PHE A 398 15.73 -22.98 2.99
C PHE A 398 15.14 -23.44 1.66
N GLU A 399 14.16 -22.70 1.18
CA GLU A 399 13.60 -22.79 -0.16
C GLU A 399 13.25 -21.40 -0.71
N VAL A 400 13.32 -21.26 -2.03
CA VAL A 400 12.90 -20.06 -2.76
C VAL A 400 11.46 -20.25 -3.21
N CYS A 401 10.61 -19.24 -2.97
CA CYS A 401 9.15 -19.32 -3.11
C CYS A 401 8.59 -18.51 -4.28
N ASN A 402 9.45 -17.89 -5.10
CA ASN A 402 9.04 -17.18 -6.30
C ASN A 402 10.01 -17.43 -7.46
N GLU A 403 9.56 -17.14 -8.68
CA GLU A 403 10.46 -17.07 -9.83
C GLU A 403 11.20 -15.72 -9.78
N VAL A 404 12.48 -15.73 -9.41
CA VAL A 404 13.29 -14.51 -9.27
C VAL A 404 13.59 -13.94 -10.66
N ARG A 405 12.77 -12.99 -11.12
CA ARG A 405 12.96 -12.32 -12.43
C ARG A 405 13.61 -10.94 -12.31
N LEU A 406 13.42 -10.27 -11.17
CA LEU A 406 13.86 -8.90 -10.90
C LEU A 406 14.58 -8.84 -9.54
N GLY A 407 14.62 -7.66 -8.90
CA GLY A 407 15.28 -7.44 -7.62
C GLY A 407 14.59 -7.99 -6.35
N LEU A 408 13.65 -8.94 -6.45
CA LEU A 408 12.93 -9.52 -5.30
C LEU A 408 13.10 -11.04 -5.22
N VAL A 409 13.55 -11.51 -4.07
CA VAL A 409 13.57 -12.93 -3.70
C VAL A 409 12.61 -13.17 -2.53
N CYS A 410 11.71 -14.12 -2.71
CA CYS A 410 10.86 -14.65 -1.66
C CYS A 410 11.46 -15.99 -1.21
N PHE A 411 11.69 -16.14 0.08
CA PHE A 411 12.30 -17.35 0.63
C PHE A 411 11.72 -17.68 1.99
N ARG A 412 11.94 -18.91 2.44
CA ARG A 412 11.57 -19.35 3.78
C ARG A 412 12.47 -20.47 4.27
N LEU A 413 12.54 -20.66 5.58
CA LEU A 413 12.93 -21.93 6.18
C LEU A 413 11.87 -22.98 5.87
N LYS A 414 12.32 -24.17 5.49
CA LYS A 414 11.47 -25.36 5.38
C LYS A 414 10.88 -25.68 6.76
N GLY A 415 9.59 -25.99 6.79
CA GLY A 415 8.86 -26.24 8.04
C GLY A 415 7.61 -25.39 8.15
N THR A 416 7.26 -24.97 9.36
CA THR A 416 6.00 -24.27 9.62
C THR A 416 6.08 -22.76 9.33
N ASP A 417 4.93 -22.11 9.20
CA ASP A 417 4.89 -20.64 9.08
C ASP A 417 5.37 -19.98 10.37
N ARG A 418 5.09 -20.60 11.52
CA ARG A 418 5.52 -20.12 12.84
C ARG A 418 7.05 -20.01 12.98
N ILE A 419 7.84 -20.94 12.43
CA ILE A 419 9.31 -20.81 12.50
C ILE A 419 9.80 -19.64 11.65
N ASN A 420 9.12 -19.34 10.55
CA ASN A 420 9.46 -18.21 9.68
C ASN A 420 9.05 -16.86 10.29
N GLU A 421 7.90 -16.79 10.97
CA GLU A 421 7.50 -15.64 11.77
C GLU A 421 8.52 -15.35 12.88
N LYS A 422 8.98 -16.39 13.59
CA LYS A 422 10.03 -16.27 14.62
C LYS A 422 11.36 -15.79 14.02
N LEU A 423 11.76 -16.36 12.87
CA LEU A 423 12.98 -15.95 12.16
C LEU A 423 12.93 -14.46 11.80
N LEU A 424 11.88 -14.04 11.12
CA LEU A 424 11.74 -12.66 10.67
C LEU A 424 11.68 -11.68 11.84
N SER A 425 10.88 -12.00 12.87
CA SER A 425 10.74 -11.15 14.06
C SER A 425 12.06 -11.02 14.82
N SER A 426 12.83 -12.09 14.97
CA SER A 426 14.14 -12.07 15.63
C SER A 426 15.16 -11.22 14.86
N ILE A 427 15.22 -11.38 13.54
CA ILE A 427 16.08 -10.57 12.68
C ILE A 427 15.70 -9.09 12.77
N ASN A 428 14.42 -8.75 12.59
CA ASN A 428 13.96 -7.35 12.64
C ASN A 428 14.18 -6.71 14.02
N ALA A 429 13.93 -7.46 15.11
CA ALA A 429 14.13 -6.97 16.48
C ALA A 429 15.62 -6.68 16.78
N SER A 430 16.53 -7.42 16.16
CA SER A 430 17.97 -7.17 16.29
C SER A 430 18.41 -5.84 15.68
N GLY A 431 17.63 -5.30 14.72
CA GLY A 431 18.02 -4.10 13.96
C GLY A 431 19.20 -4.31 13.01
N LYS A 432 19.66 -5.55 12.80
CA LYS A 432 20.73 -5.86 11.84
C LYS A 432 20.23 -5.78 10.40
N LEU A 433 19.00 -6.20 10.13
CA LEU A 433 18.34 -6.12 8.83
C LEU A 433 16.89 -5.66 9.03
N HIS A 434 16.28 -5.17 7.96
CA HIS A 434 14.83 -4.99 7.91
C HIS A 434 14.22 -5.70 6.71
N MET A 435 13.34 -6.66 6.97
CA MET A 435 12.57 -7.39 5.95
C MET A 435 11.09 -7.43 6.37
N VAL A 436 10.21 -7.77 5.42
CA VAL A 436 8.78 -7.93 5.67
C VAL A 436 8.28 -9.24 5.08
N PRO A 437 7.21 -9.83 5.63
CA PRO A 437 6.66 -11.05 5.09
C PRO A 437 5.67 -10.78 3.96
N ALA A 438 5.29 -11.83 3.26
CA ALA A 438 4.05 -11.91 2.48
C ALA A 438 3.44 -13.31 2.60
N SER A 439 2.22 -13.44 2.07
CA SER A 439 1.60 -14.72 1.78
C SER A 439 1.73 -15.00 0.28
N VAL A 440 2.29 -16.14 -0.10
CA VAL A 440 2.39 -16.60 -1.49
C VAL A 440 1.83 -18.00 -1.53
N ASN A 441 0.77 -18.26 -2.33
CA ASN A 441 0.05 -19.54 -2.28
C ASN A 441 -0.36 -19.94 -0.85
N ASP A 442 -0.95 -18.98 -0.13
CA ASP A 442 -1.41 -19.12 1.28
C ASP A 442 -0.32 -19.56 2.26
N THR A 443 0.93 -19.23 1.94
CA THR A 443 2.12 -19.69 2.65
C THR A 443 2.96 -18.49 3.11
N TYR A 444 3.36 -18.45 4.39
CA TYR A 444 4.20 -17.36 4.91
C TYR A 444 5.62 -17.40 4.30
N VAL A 445 6.01 -16.31 3.63
CA VAL A 445 7.34 -16.14 3.04
C VAL A 445 7.99 -14.85 3.51
N ILE A 446 9.32 -14.85 3.58
CA ILE A 446 10.12 -13.66 3.85
C ILE A 446 10.54 -13.03 2.52
N ARG A 447 10.41 -11.71 2.42
CA ARG A 447 10.79 -10.95 1.22
C ARG A 447 12.14 -10.27 1.43
N PHE A 448 13.05 -10.50 0.49
CA PHE A 448 14.33 -9.83 0.39
C PHE A 448 14.40 -9.05 -0.93
N CYS A 449 14.48 -7.72 -0.85
CA CYS A 449 14.62 -6.85 -2.02
C CYS A 449 15.93 -6.06 -1.97
N ALA A 450 16.64 -5.99 -3.08
CA ALA A 450 17.80 -5.10 -3.21
C ALA A 450 17.32 -3.65 -3.42
N VAL A 451 17.48 -2.79 -2.40
CA VAL A 451 16.91 -1.42 -2.42
C VAL A 451 17.92 -0.29 -2.51
N ALA A 452 19.09 -0.42 -1.89
CA ALA A 452 19.98 0.72 -1.72
C ALA A 452 20.60 1.12 -3.06
N GLN A 453 20.67 2.43 -3.34
CA GLN A 453 21.15 2.95 -4.63
C GLN A 453 22.51 2.34 -5.04
N ASN A 454 23.43 2.22 -4.08
CA ASN A 454 24.79 1.74 -4.27
C ASN A 454 25.01 0.37 -3.61
N ALA A 455 23.96 -0.47 -3.54
CA ALA A 455 24.05 -1.79 -2.95
C ALA A 455 25.20 -2.59 -3.59
N LYS A 456 25.96 -3.30 -2.76
CA LYS A 456 27.13 -4.07 -3.18
C LYS A 456 26.93 -5.55 -2.91
N VAL A 457 27.84 -6.35 -3.47
CA VAL A 457 27.86 -7.80 -3.23
C VAL A 457 28.03 -8.12 -1.75
N GLU A 458 28.87 -7.34 -1.05
CA GLU A 458 29.15 -7.51 0.38
C GLU A 458 27.91 -7.27 1.25
N ASP A 459 27.00 -6.39 0.82
CA ASP A 459 25.73 -6.15 1.53
C ASP A 459 24.82 -7.38 1.48
N ILE A 460 24.81 -8.07 0.34
CA ILE A 460 24.03 -9.30 0.14
C ILE A 460 24.62 -10.45 0.96
N ASP A 461 25.94 -10.59 0.95
CA ASP A 461 26.64 -11.61 1.71
C ASP A 461 26.44 -11.41 3.21
N TYR A 462 26.61 -10.17 3.70
CA TYR A 462 26.32 -9.83 5.10
C TYR A 462 24.88 -10.15 5.49
N ALA A 463 23.90 -9.79 4.64
CA ALA A 463 22.50 -10.06 4.93
C ALA A 463 22.22 -11.58 5.01
N TRP A 464 22.82 -12.35 4.12
CA TRP A 464 22.70 -13.80 4.13
C TRP A 464 23.34 -14.43 5.37
N ASP A 465 24.55 -13.99 5.75
CA ASP A 465 25.22 -14.45 6.97
C ASP A 465 24.32 -14.25 8.20
N VAL A 466 23.77 -13.04 8.36
CA VAL A 466 22.81 -12.73 9.43
C VAL A 466 21.59 -13.66 9.40
N ILE A 467 20.99 -13.89 8.22
CA ILE A 467 19.84 -14.79 8.09
C ILE A 467 20.21 -16.21 8.51
N THR A 468 21.37 -16.71 8.10
CA THR A 468 21.81 -18.07 8.42
C THR A 468 22.20 -18.24 9.90
N ASP A 469 22.77 -17.22 10.53
CA ASP A 469 23.08 -17.21 11.96
C ASP A 469 21.80 -17.34 12.79
N PHE A 470 20.81 -16.47 12.54
CA PHE A 470 19.52 -16.53 13.22
C PHE A 470 18.77 -17.83 12.95
N ALA A 471 18.86 -18.37 11.73
CA ALA A 471 18.27 -19.66 11.42
C ALA A 471 18.91 -20.80 12.20
N SER A 472 20.24 -20.82 12.34
CA SER A 472 20.96 -21.81 13.15
C SER A 472 20.52 -21.72 14.62
N GLU A 473 20.51 -20.52 15.20
CA GLU A 473 20.07 -20.30 16.59
C GLU A 473 18.63 -20.77 16.85
N ILE A 474 17.71 -20.55 15.90
CA ILE A 474 16.31 -20.94 16.04
C ILE A 474 16.16 -22.46 15.93
N LEU A 475 16.83 -23.09 14.96
CA LEU A 475 16.74 -24.54 14.75
C LEU A 475 17.39 -25.32 15.90
N GLU A 476 18.50 -24.83 16.47
CA GLU A 476 19.12 -25.42 17.67
C GLU A 476 18.18 -25.34 18.89
N LYS A 477 17.48 -24.21 19.07
CA LYS A 477 16.49 -24.05 20.14
C LYS A 477 15.29 -24.98 19.95
N GLU A 478 14.75 -25.10 18.73
CA GLU A 478 13.63 -26.02 18.49
C GLU A 478 14.04 -27.49 18.71
N GLN A 479 15.24 -27.89 18.31
CA GLN A 479 15.76 -29.23 18.62
C GLN A 479 15.93 -29.45 20.14
N ALA A 480 16.45 -28.45 20.87
CA ALA A 480 16.58 -28.54 22.32
C ALA A 480 15.21 -28.64 23.02
N ASP A 481 14.23 -27.86 22.57
CA ASP A 481 12.86 -27.88 23.08
C ASP A 481 12.17 -29.23 22.80
N GLU A 482 12.32 -29.77 21.58
CA GLU A 482 11.81 -31.11 21.21
C GLU A 482 12.45 -32.21 22.07
N VAL A 483 13.76 -32.17 22.27
CA VAL A 483 14.47 -33.13 23.14
C VAL A 483 13.98 -33.01 24.58
N SER A 484 13.79 -31.79 25.09
CA SER A 484 13.24 -31.56 26.44
C SER A 484 11.81 -32.10 26.56
N GLU A 485 10.94 -31.83 25.59
CA GLU A 485 9.57 -32.36 25.57
C GLU A 485 9.55 -33.90 25.52
N ILE A 486 10.43 -34.53 24.74
CA ILE A 486 10.54 -36.00 24.69
C ILE A 486 11.00 -36.55 26.05
N VAL A 487 11.98 -35.91 26.69
CA VAL A 487 12.47 -36.28 28.02
C VAL A 487 11.35 -36.15 29.07
N ASP A 488 10.58 -35.06 29.03
CA ASP A 488 9.50 -34.83 29.98
C ASP A 488 8.29 -35.74 29.74
N ARG A 489 7.96 -36.07 28.48
CA ARG A 489 6.99 -37.12 28.15
C ARG A 489 7.45 -38.49 28.66
N ARG A 490 8.73 -38.84 28.48
CA ARG A 490 9.30 -40.09 29.03
C ARG A 490 9.22 -40.11 30.55
N LYS A 491 9.59 -39.03 31.25
CA LYS A 491 9.44 -38.91 32.71
C LYS A 491 7.99 -39.08 33.14
N THR A 492 7.05 -38.44 32.46
CA THR A 492 5.61 -38.52 32.76
C THR A 492 5.07 -39.94 32.54
N HIS A 493 5.46 -40.61 31.46
CA HIS A 493 5.13 -42.01 31.21
C HIS A 493 5.74 -42.94 32.27
N THR A 494 7.00 -42.75 32.68
CA THR A 494 7.59 -43.53 33.78
C THR A 494 6.92 -43.25 35.13
N LEU A 495 6.47 -42.02 35.39
CA LEU A 495 5.69 -41.68 36.58
C LEU A 495 4.30 -42.32 36.56
N ALA A 496 3.62 -42.33 35.41
CA ALA A 496 2.33 -42.99 35.21
C ALA A 496 2.47 -44.52 35.36
N GLN A 497 3.54 -45.13 34.82
CA GLN A 497 3.86 -46.54 35.01
C GLN A 497 4.17 -46.87 36.48
N LYS A 498 4.98 -46.05 37.17
CA LYS A 498 5.25 -46.21 38.61
C LYS A 498 3.98 -46.06 39.45
N ARG A 499 3.11 -45.10 39.16
CA ARG A 499 1.80 -44.94 39.81
C ARG A 499 0.87 -46.12 39.53
N SER A 500 0.82 -46.63 38.30
CA SER A 500 0.05 -47.83 37.95
C SER A 500 0.57 -49.09 38.64
N PHE A 501 1.89 -49.25 38.75
CA PHE A 501 2.54 -50.33 39.49
C PHE A 501 2.25 -50.25 40.99
N PHE A 502 2.36 -49.06 41.59
CA PHE A 502 2.05 -48.84 43.00
C PHE A 502 0.56 -49.06 43.30
N VAL A 503 -0.34 -48.58 42.44
CA VAL A 503 -1.79 -48.82 42.57
C VAL A 503 -2.08 -50.32 42.49
N ARG A 504 -1.48 -51.06 41.54
CA ARG A 504 -1.60 -52.53 41.47
C ARG A 504 -1.08 -53.25 42.71
N MET A 505 0.00 -52.75 43.30
CA MET A 505 0.62 -53.33 44.50
C MET A 505 -0.24 -53.12 45.76
N VAL A 506 -1.02 -52.02 45.82
CA VAL A 506 -1.91 -51.70 46.95
C VAL A 506 -3.30 -52.32 46.75
N SER A 507 -3.70 -52.66 45.52
CA SER A 507 -5.02 -53.21 45.19
C SER A 507 -5.09 -54.74 45.03
N ASP A 508 -3.96 -55.46 45.08
CA ASP A 508 -3.94 -56.93 44.97
C ASP A 508 -3.27 -57.59 46.19
N PRO A 509 -4.04 -58.11 47.16
CA PRO A 509 -3.52 -58.78 48.35
C PRO A 509 -2.78 -60.10 48.07
N LYS A 510 -2.76 -60.61 46.82
CA LYS A 510 -2.15 -61.91 46.47
C LYS A 510 -0.65 -61.84 46.20
N ILE A 511 -0.07 -60.64 46.12
CA ILE A 511 1.36 -60.45 45.85
C ILE A 511 2.22 -60.60 47.12
N TYR A 512 1.60 -60.82 48.30
CA TYR A 512 2.30 -60.92 49.58
C TYR A 512 1.84 -62.10 50.47
N ASN A 513 1.81 -63.34 49.97
CA ASN A 513 1.88 -64.53 50.86
C ASN A 513 2.18 -65.85 50.09
N PRO A 514 3.29 -66.58 50.38
CA PRO A 514 3.59 -67.86 49.73
C PRO A 514 2.95 -69.08 50.40
N ALA A 515 1.86 -68.91 51.15
CA ALA A 515 1.09 -70.02 51.72
C ALA A 515 -0.39 -69.72 51.57
N ILE A 516 -1.06 -70.42 50.65
CA ILE A 516 -2.47 -70.82 50.60
C ILE A 516 -2.76 -71.12 49.12
N ASN A 517 -2.54 -72.39 48.76
CA ASN A 517 -3.02 -72.95 47.51
C ASN A 517 -3.62 -74.32 47.84
N LYS A 518 -4.95 -74.38 47.96
CA LYS A 518 -5.71 -75.62 47.78
C LYS A 518 -7.09 -75.30 47.19
N ALA A 519 -7.37 -76.06 46.14
CA ALA A 519 -8.68 -76.46 45.59
C ALA A 519 -9.32 -75.62 44.46
N GLN A 520 -9.28 -76.27 43.29
CA GLN A 520 -10.40 -76.58 42.37
C GLN A 520 -10.73 -75.63 41.20
N THR A 521 -10.28 -76.08 40.02
CA THR A 521 -10.98 -76.06 38.69
C THR A 521 -12.34 -76.77 38.73
N PRO A 522 -13.23 -76.73 37.70
CA PRO A 522 -13.11 -76.20 36.31
C PRO A 522 -14.31 -75.28 35.90
N HIS A 523 -14.31 -74.51 34.81
CA HIS A 523 -14.57 -74.98 33.44
C HIS A 523 -14.37 -73.85 32.41
N ARG A 524 -13.95 -74.28 31.23
CA ARG A 524 -13.71 -73.53 29.99
C ARG A 524 -15.02 -73.56 29.16
N MET A 525 -15.51 -72.42 28.70
CA MET A 525 -16.42 -72.37 27.55
C MET A 525 -16.06 -71.22 26.60
N SER A 526 -16.02 -71.59 25.33
CA SER A 526 -15.68 -70.84 24.14
C SER A 526 -16.81 -69.96 23.64
N THR A 527 -16.40 -68.92 22.91
CA THR A 527 -17.19 -68.00 22.09
C THR A 527 -17.92 -68.68 20.93
N GLU A 528 -19.18 -68.29 20.71
CA GLU A 528 -19.84 -68.32 19.40
C GLU A 528 -20.67 -67.06 19.16
N LEU A 529 -20.57 -66.52 17.93
CA LEU A 529 -21.36 -65.45 17.35
C LEU A 529 -22.57 -66.06 16.63
N THR A 530 -23.77 -65.55 16.87
CA THR A 530 -24.88 -65.56 15.90
C THR A 530 -25.89 -64.45 16.20
N SER A 531 -26.23 -63.64 15.20
CA SER A 531 -27.53 -62.93 15.04
C SER A 531 -28.36 -63.73 14.01
N PRO A 532 -29.64 -63.41 13.65
CA PRO A 532 -30.55 -62.35 14.10
C PRO A 532 -32.01 -62.84 14.37
N GLY A 533 -32.91 -61.98 14.86
CA GLY A 533 -34.35 -62.26 14.81
C GLY A 533 -35.25 -61.34 15.64
N HIS A 534 -36.23 -60.74 14.96
CA HIS A 534 -37.38 -59.97 15.45
C HIS A 534 -38.04 -60.47 16.75
N ASP A 535 -38.34 -59.58 17.70
CA ASP A 535 -39.72 -59.09 17.89
C ASP A 535 -39.83 -57.99 18.97
N GLY A 536 -40.87 -57.18 18.83
CA GLY A 536 -40.99 -55.85 19.42
C GLY A 536 -41.07 -55.76 20.94
N THR A 537 -40.55 -54.65 21.47
CA THR A 537 -41.03 -54.08 22.73
C THR A 537 -40.84 -52.58 22.71
N VAL A 538 -41.94 -51.86 22.91
CA VAL A 538 -42.02 -50.40 22.98
C VAL A 538 -41.48 -49.92 24.33
N VAL A 539 -40.47 -49.06 24.32
CA VAL A 539 -40.09 -48.27 25.49
C VAL A 539 -39.87 -46.81 25.08
N LYS A 540 -40.62 -45.91 25.72
CA LYS A 540 -40.61 -44.45 25.56
C LYS A 540 -39.21 -43.86 25.77
N VAL A 541 -38.77 -43.01 24.83
CA VAL A 541 -37.58 -42.16 24.96
C VAL A 541 -37.99 -40.69 24.86
N GLN A 542 -37.59 -39.89 25.85
CA GLN A 542 -37.66 -38.43 25.86
C GLN A 542 -36.50 -37.85 25.03
N SER A 543 -36.83 -36.89 24.16
CA SER A 543 -35.87 -36.18 23.30
C SER A 543 -35.07 -35.10 24.05
N PRO A 544 -33.82 -34.87 23.64
CA PRO A 544 -33.28 -33.51 23.58
C PRO A 544 -32.85 -33.11 22.16
N LYS A 545 -33.59 -32.11 21.67
CA LYS A 545 -33.24 -31.00 20.76
C LYS A 545 -31.94 -31.08 19.94
N THR A 546 -32.13 -31.15 18.63
CA THR A 546 -31.25 -30.72 17.54
C THR A 546 -30.97 -29.20 17.61
N PRO A 547 -29.75 -28.71 17.29
CA PRO A 547 -29.54 -27.32 16.91
C PRO A 547 -29.95 -27.11 15.45
N GLY A 548 -30.89 -26.19 15.23
CA GLY A 548 -31.40 -25.81 13.92
C GLY A 548 -30.45 -24.89 13.15
N SER A 549 -30.47 -25.10 11.83
CA SER A 549 -30.24 -24.18 10.71
C SER A 549 -29.80 -22.75 11.02
N ALA A 550 -28.62 -22.39 10.52
CA ALA A 550 -28.27 -21.00 10.22
C ALA A 550 -29.01 -20.56 8.95
N THR A 551 -29.82 -19.51 9.06
CA THR A 551 -30.35 -18.77 7.92
C THR A 551 -29.74 -17.38 7.88
N TRP A 552 -29.31 -17.00 6.67
CA TRP A 552 -28.74 -15.70 6.34
C TRP A 552 -29.85 -14.70 6.08
N ILE A 553 -29.74 -13.49 6.64
CA ILE A 553 -30.45 -12.30 6.13
C ILE A 553 -29.51 -11.10 6.12
N SER A 554 -29.69 -10.29 5.08
CA SER A 554 -28.88 -9.21 4.53
C SER A 554 -29.26 -7.79 5.01
N TRP A 555 -28.24 -6.92 5.11
CA TRP A 555 -28.24 -5.45 4.83
C TRP A 555 -28.71 -4.44 5.94
N PRO A 556 -28.35 -3.14 5.83
CA PRO A 556 -27.83 -2.27 6.90
C PRO A 556 -28.85 -1.25 7.43
N LEU A 557 -28.92 -1.04 8.75
CA LEU A 557 -29.70 0.06 9.35
C LEU A 557 -29.35 0.34 10.84
N ALA A 558 -28.12 0.08 11.28
CA ALA A 558 -27.70 0.30 12.68
C ALA A 558 -26.79 1.53 12.85
N PHE A 559 -27.07 2.64 12.16
CA PHE A 559 -26.34 3.91 12.35
C PHE A 559 -27.20 5.07 12.85
N LEU A 560 -28.49 4.84 13.16
CA LEU A 560 -29.36 5.87 13.73
C LEU A 560 -30.19 5.22 14.83
N PHE A 561 -30.16 5.83 16.02
CA PHE A 561 -30.82 5.44 17.29
C PHE A 561 -30.05 4.48 18.19
N ALA A 562 -29.28 5.03 19.13
CA ALA A 562 -29.39 4.73 20.57
C ALA A 562 -28.38 5.57 21.37
N SER A 563 -28.74 6.83 21.63
CA SER A 563 -28.32 7.52 22.85
C SER A 563 -29.42 7.31 23.88
N THR A 564 -29.16 6.44 24.86
CA THR A 564 -29.88 6.39 26.13
C THR A 564 -28.89 5.95 27.19
N ASP A 565 -28.83 6.74 28.26
CA ASP A 565 -28.09 6.50 29.49
C ASP A 565 -28.19 5.04 29.96
N ASP A 566 -27.04 4.39 30.10
CA ASP A 566 -26.75 3.57 31.28
C ASP A 566 -25.24 3.28 31.34
N GLY A 567 -24.64 3.60 32.49
CA GLY A 567 -23.21 3.46 32.75
C GLY A 567 -22.77 2.01 32.77
N THR A 568 -22.46 1.44 31.60
CA THR A 568 -21.68 0.21 31.46
C THR A 568 -20.74 0.32 30.25
N LYS A 569 -19.55 -0.26 30.40
CA LYS A 569 -18.44 -0.21 29.44
C LYS A 569 -18.88 -0.75 28.07
N ASN A 570 -18.92 0.10 27.05
CA ASN A 570 -19.06 -0.34 25.67
C ASN A 570 -17.67 -0.67 25.09
N ASP A 571 -17.34 -1.97 25.04
CA ASP A 571 -16.24 -2.50 24.25
C ASP A 571 -16.65 -2.53 22.78
N VAL A 572 -16.07 -1.66 21.96
CA VAL A 572 -16.27 -1.67 20.50
C VAL A 572 -15.20 -2.54 19.86
N THR A 573 -15.62 -3.68 19.30
CA THR A 573 -14.75 -4.59 18.56
C THR A 573 -14.77 -4.22 17.07
N LEU A 574 -13.65 -3.76 16.53
CA LEU A 574 -13.47 -3.51 15.09
C LEU A 574 -12.79 -4.73 14.46
N ARG A 575 -13.40 -5.32 13.44
CA ARG A 575 -12.83 -6.44 12.67
C ARG A 575 -12.53 -5.96 11.26
N PHE A 576 -11.25 -5.93 10.87
CA PHE A 576 -10.85 -5.74 9.47
C PHE A 576 -10.83 -7.11 8.79
N ARG A 577 -11.38 -7.20 7.57
CA ARG A 577 -11.69 -8.48 6.92
C ARG A 577 -10.48 -9.39 6.66
N HIS A 578 -9.23 -8.90 6.75
CA HIS A 578 -8.03 -9.68 6.39
C HIS A 578 -6.79 -9.46 7.29
N LEU A 579 -6.98 -9.09 8.56
CA LEU A 579 -5.89 -9.06 9.55
C LEU A 579 -6.40 -9.65 10.87
N ASP A 580 -5.90 -10.81 11.29
CA ASP A 580 -6.11 -11.35 12.64
C ASP A 580 -5.24 -10.58 13.65
N THR A 581 -5.46 -9.27 13.75
CA THR A 581 -4.80 -8.41 14.74
C THR A 581 -5.87 -7.73 15.58
N MET A 582 -5.94 -8.13 16.86
CA MET A 582 -6.79 -7.46 17.83
C MET A 582 -6.03 -6.25 18.41
N MET A 583 -6.56 -5.05 18.25
CA MET A 583 -6.09 -3.88 19.02
C MET A 583 -7.03 -3.59 20.19
N ARG A 584 -6.46 -3.51 21.41
CA ARG A 584 -7.13 -3.00 22.61
C ARG A 584 -6.76 -1.52 22.77
N LEU A 585 -7.76 -0.65 22.80
CA LEU A 585 -7.57 0.74 23.24
C LEU A 585 -7.85 0.81 24.76
N SER A 586 -6.82 1.14 25.53
CA SER A 586 -6.96 1.48 26.94
C SER A 586 -7.17 2.99 27.08
N ALA A 587 -8.33 3.41 27.56
CA ALA A 587 -8.53 4.79 28.01
C ALA A 587 -7.94 4.93 29.42
N SER A 588 -6.78 5.58 29.54
CA SER A 588 -6.26 6.06 30.82
C SER A 588 -6.87 7.42 31.15
N ARG A 589 -7.67 7.51 32.22
CA ARG A 589 -7.96 8.78 32.89
C ARG A 589 -7.36 8.76 34.30
N ARG A 590 -6.53 9.77 34.54
CA ARG A 590 -5.97 10.16 35.83
C ARG A 590 -7.11 10.46 36.82
N ASN A 591 -7.07 9.83 37.98
CA ASN A 591 -7.79 10.27 39.17
C ASN A 591 -6.84 11.13 40.02
N SER A 592 -7.25 12.35 40.33
CA SER A 592 -6.87 13.02 41.57
C SER A 592 -8.10 13.78 42.08
N ALA A 593 -8.73 13.22 43.10
CA ALA A 593 -9.73 13.90 43.92
C ALA A 593 -9.02 14.81 44.93
N THR A 594 -9.59 15.99 45.22
CA THR A 594 -10.02 16.40 46.57
C THR A 594 -10.54 17.85 46.60
N GLY A 595 -11.70 18.04 47.23
CA GLY A 595 -12.22 19.30 47.79
C GLY A 595 -12.89 20.24 46.78
N GLY A 596 -14.15 20.66 46.92
CA GLY A 596 -15.13 20.49 47.98
C GLY A 596 -16.35 21.37 47.67
N SER A 597 -17.51 20.92 48.16
CA SER A 597 -18.71 21.72 48.50
C SER A 597 -19.37 22.59 47.41
N SER A 598 -20.48 22.08 46.88
CA SER A 598 -21.67 22.90 46.58
C SER A 598 -22.39 23.26 47.88
N PRO A 599 -23.21 24.33 47.87
CA PRO A 599 -24.64 24.09 48.09
C PRO A 599 -25.54 24.85 47.10
N SER A 600 -26.54 24.10 46.63
CA SER A 600 -27.96 24.36 46.33
C SER A 600 -28.58 25.77 46.22
N PRO A 601 -29.77 25.86 45.59
CA PRO A 601 -30.32 27.01 44.89
C PRO A 601 -31.39 27.77 45.70
N GLU A 602 -31.70 29.03 45.32
CA GLU A 602 -33.06 29.59 45.18
C GLU A 602 -33.07 31.11 44.90
N ALA A 603 -33.90 31.48 43.91
CA ALA A 603 -34.85 32.61 43.85
C ALA A 603 -34.43 34.11 43.82
N GLU A 604 -35.11 34.79 42.87
CA GLU A 604 -35.65 36.16 42.86
C GLU A 604 -34.86 37.38 42.33
N ASN A 605 -35.38 37.88 41.19
CA ASN A 605 -35.76 39.25 40.87
C ASN A 605 -34.76 40.42 41.04
N GLY A 606 -34.41 41.03 39.90
CA GLY A 606 -33.79 42.36 39.85
C GLY A 606 -33.65 42.90 38.43
N ILE A 607 -34.71 43.52 37.91
CA ILE A 607 -34.72 44.30 36.67
C ILE A 607 -33.87 45.57 36.86
N THR A 608 -32.95 45.86 35.93
CA THR A 608 -32.75 47.24 35.45
C THR A 608 -32.06 47.28 34.07
N LEU A 609 -32.77 47.85 33.12
CA LEU A 609 -32.34 48.27 31.79
C LEU A 609 -31.28 49.37 31.85
N LEU A 610 -30.33 49.38 30.90
CA LEU A 610 -29.86 50.61 30.24
C LEU A 610 -29.11 50.34 28.91
N LYS A 611 -29.86 50.58 27.82
CA LYS A 611 -29.56 51.25 26.53
C LYS A 611 -28.19 51.09 25.82
N SER A 612 -28.31 50.69 24.56
CA SER A 612 -27.35 50.85 23.44
C SER A 612 -26.97 52.30 23.12
N PRO A 613 -25.87 52.51 22.37
CA PRO A 613 -25.72 53.62 21.44
C PRO A 613 -25.77 53.19 19.97
N LYS A 614 -26.29 54.11 19.15
CA LYS A 614 -26.59 54.02 17.72
C LYS A 614 -25.37 54.23 16.81
N LYS A 615 -25.45 53.59 15.64
CA LYS A 615 -25.08 54.01 14.26
C LYS A 615 -24.03 55.13 14.05
N SER A 616 -23.08 54.84 13.15
CA SER A 616 -22.33 55.83 12.36
C SER A 616 -22.37 55.46 10.85
N PRO A 617 -22.17 56.44 9.93
CA PRO A 617 -22.95 56.49 8.69
C PRO A 617 -22.19 56.12 7.40
N ILE A 618 -23.02 55.80 6.40
CA ILE A 618 -22.74 55.59 4.98
C ILE A 618 -22.12 56.83 4.34
N LEU A 619 -20.97 56.67 3.68
CA LEU A 619 -20.37 57.71 2.83
C LEU A 619 -20.82 57.50 1.37
N MET A 620 -21.69 58.39 0.90
CA MET A 620 -22.02 58.54 -0.52
C MET A 620 -20.87 59.22 -1.27
N ARG A 621 -20.42 58.61 -2.37
CA ARG A 621 -19.45 59.18 -3.30
C ARG A 621 -20.20 60.00 -4.37
N LYS A 622 -20.07 61.32 -4.32
CA LYS A 622 -20.58 62.26 -5.32
C LYS A 622 -19.84 62.10 -6.65
N ARG A 623 -20.62 62.03 -7.74
CA ARG A 623 -20.19 62.25 -9.12
C ARG A 623 -19.85 63.73 -9.32
N GLY A 624 -18.66 64.01 -9.87
CA GLY A 624 -18.26 65.31 -10.38
C GLY A 624 -17.72 65.11 -11.79
N SER A 625 -18.42 65.67 -12.77
CA SER A 625 -18.10 65.68 -14.19
C SER A 625 -17.36 66.97 -14.55
N SER A 626 -16.24 66.86 -15.29
CA SER A 626 -15.84 67.79 -16.38
C SER A 626 -14.62 67.22 -17.13
N PRO A 627 -14.47 67.47 -18.45
CA PRO A 627 -13.65 66.66 -19.34
C PRO A 627 -12.33 67.34 -19.75
N ASN A 628 -11.33 66.55 -20.18
CA ASN A 628 -10.24 67.00 -21.04
C ASN A 628 -9.89 65.91 -22.08
N PRO A 629 -9.40 66.29 -23.27
CA PRO A 629 -9.58 65.55 -24.52
C PRO A 629 -8.41 64.60 -24.86
N PRO A 630 -8.59 63.69 -25.85
CA PRO A 630 -7.58 62.67 -26.18
C PRO A 630 -6.46 63.22 -27.08
N PRO A 631 -5.26 62.59 -27.07
CA PRO A 631 -4.24 62.88 -28.05
C PRO A 631 -4.55 62.17 -29.37
N THR A 632 -4.46 62.95 -30.45
CA THR A 632 -4.53 62.57 -31.86
C THR A 632 -3.38 61.65 -32.24
N VAL A 633 -3.70 60.48 -32.80
CA VAL A 633 -2.75 59.62 -33.52
C VAL A 633 -2.69 60.11 -34.97
N VAL A 634 -1.56 60.69 -35.36
CA VAL A 634 -1.22 60.97 -36.76
C VAL A 634 -0.41 59.79 -37.28
N GLY A 635 -0.99 59.05 -38.22
CA GLY A 635 -0.25 58.15 -39.10
C GLY A 635 0.21 58.91 -40.34
N ALA A 636 1.51 58.82 -40.65
CA ALA A 636 2.07 58.85 -42.01
C ALA A 636 3.59 58.76 -41.91
N ASN A 637 4.19 57.66 -42.39
CA ASN A 637 5.42 57.74 -43.17
C ASN A 637 5.65 56.43 -43.93
N ASN A 638 5.22 56.43 -45.19
CA ASN A 638 5.86 55.72 -46.29
C ASN A 638 6.81 56.72 -46.96
N GLY A 639 8.03 56.33 -47.32
CA GLY A 639 8.87 57.18 -48.16
C GLY A 639 10.34 56.81 -48.21
N SER A 640 10.64 55.80 -49.03
CA SER A 640 11.95 55.41 -49.53
C SER A 640 12.63 56.45 -50.45
N ALA A 641 13.96 56.33 -50.56
CA ALA A 641 14.82 56.68 -51.70
C ALA A 641 15.12 58.17 -52.00
N LYS A 642 16.29 58.65 -51.56
CA LYS A 642 17.52 58.81 -52.37
C LYS A 642 18.66 59.32 -51.51
#